data_AF-A0A9X3JNT0-F1
#
_entry.id   AF-A0A9X3JNT0-F1
#
_cell.length_a   1.000
_cell.length_b   1.000
_cell.length_c   1.000
_cell.angle_alpha   90.00
_cell.angle_beta   90.00
_cell.angle_gamma   90.00
#
_symmetry.space_group_name_H-M   'P 1'
#
loop_
_entity.id
_entity.type
_entity.pdbx_description
1 polymer ?
#
loop_
_entity_poly.entity_id
_entity_poly.type
_entity_poly.pdbx_seq_one_letter_code
_entity_poly.pdbx_strand_id
1 'polypeptide(L)'
;MSDLTVLPVTVEHHREPMGIGDTRPRLSWVPRTDLDGWRQAAYELEIAPEDGPVWSSGRVASDESVLVPWGAPELTSRERRAVRVRVWGAGASEPSAWSEDTVVEAGLLAPAEWTATLVHPVIPVEAGDEPAALLRREFVLDQPVTRARLYATAQGVYEAELNGSVVGDHVLAPGWTSYHHRLRYQTHDVTALLTEGANALGVHLAQGWFAGPLGFTGKRAFYGDRTGAFVQLEVEHPDGSRTVVTTDGSWRSAPSPLTRAGLYSGETFDARRDLPGWSQPAFDDSSWTPVETGTLDVATLVAPTGPPVRRTEVLPVREISTSPSGRTLVDFGQNLVGRLRLSLPDAPAGTEVTVRHAEVLEHGELGTRPLRGADATDVVVLDGQGPRTWEPRFTFHGFRYAEVSGWPGELTPGDLEAVVVHTDLRRTGTFACSDPDVDRLHENVVWGMRGNFLDVPTDCPQRDERLGWTGDLQVFAPSASFLYDTTGMLRSWLADLAVEQRVDHDGIVPMYVPFLPLLPFPQQAEVGWGDAAVVVPWVLYQRTGDAGLLADQWGSMTAWIDVFAARAGADLDFPEGGFSFGDWLDSAAPPDNPAAARTPWQCVATAYLARSARTVAQAAEVLGRDGARFADLAARATERFRAEYVSPNGRVAYPSQTAYALALEFDLLTADQRAHAGRLLAEQVLKDGFHIASGFLGTPLVTDALTNAGELATAYELLLQRENPSWLYPVTMGATTIWERWDSMLPDGSINPGDMTSFNHYAFGAVADWLHRTVAGLAPAEPGYRRLRVAPRPGPGITSAAATHETPYGTAAVSWTLDGAELTLELTVPPNTTAEVSLPDGSAPVQVAAGRHSFTRTVTVPAPVEKPALFFDPDAHQ
;
A
#
# COMPACT_ATOMS: atom_id res chain seq x y z
N MET A 1 -31.42 -12.47 25.63
CA MET A 1 -30.35 -12.68 24.63
C MET A 1 -30.38 -11.55 23.60
N SER A 2 -30.41 -10.29 24.05
CA SER A 2 -30.54 -9.12 23.17
C SER A 2 -29.21 -8.55 22.67
N ASP A 3 -28.08 -9.03 23.21
CA ASP A 3 -26.82 -8.28 23.12
C ASP A 3 -25.74 -8.97 22.26
N LEU A 4 -26.03 -10.11 21.62
CA LEU A 4 -25.11 -10.78 20.68
C LEU A 4 -25.63 -10.66 19.25
N THR A 5 -24.89 -9.92 18.43
CA THR A 5 -25.12 -9.81 16.98
C THR A 5 -23.86 -10.24 16.24
N VAL A 6 -23.98 -10.55 14.95
CA VAL A 6 -22.83 -10.87 14.10
C VAL A 6 -22.86 -9.94 12.90
N LEU A 7 -21.71 -9.35 12.58
CA LEU A 7 -21.57 -8.53 11.40
C LEU A 7 -21.79 -9.35 10.12
N PRO A 8 -22.11 -8.68 8.99
CA PRO A 8 -22.14 -9.34 7.68
C PRO A 8 -20.84 -10.11 7.45
N VAL A 9 -20.96 -11.30 6.85
CA VAL A 9 -19.83 -12.17 6.55
C VAL A 9 -18.91 -11.46 5.56
N THR A 10 -17.60 -11.47 5.80
CA THR A 10 -16.62 -11.06 4.79
C THR A 10 -16.10 -12.28 4.03
N VAL A 11 -15.76 -12.07 2.76
CA VAL A 11 -15.41 -13.13 1.81
C VAL A 11 -13.99 -12.89 1.33
N GLU A 12 -13.09 -13.86 1.58
CA GLU A 12 -11.63 -13.67 1.48
C GLU A 12 -11.22 -12.38 2.21
N HIS A 13 -10.46 -11.51 1.53
CA HIS A 13 -10.13 -10.14 1.98
C HIS A 13 -10.84 -9.10 1.11
N HIS A 14 -11.92 -9.47 0.43
CA HIS A 14 -12.68 -8.54 -0.41
C HIS A 14 -13.55 -7.63 0.43
N ARG A 15 -13.44 -6.32 0.17
CA ARG A 15 -14.43 -5.34 0.65
C ARG A 15 -15.75 -5.47 -0.10
N GLU A 16 -15.67 -5.73 -1.41
CA GLU A 16 -16.80 -5.88 -2.32
C GLU A 16 -16.62 -7.22 -3.06
N PRO A 17 -17.28 -8.31 -2.65
CA PRO A 17 -17.06 -9.64 -3.22
C PRO A 17 -17.85 -9.86 -4.52
N MET A 18 -17.68 -8.95 -5.49
CA MET A 18 -18.29 -9.01 -6.81
C MET A 18 -17.24 -9.24 -7.89
N GLY A 19 -17.47 -10.24 -8.73
CA GLY A 19 -16.55 -10.60 -9.81
C GLY A 19 -15.26 -11.24 -9.30
N ILE A 20 -15.32 -12.01 -8.21
CA ILE A 20 -14.14 -12.62 -7.58
C ILE A 20 -13.63 -13.84 -8.37
N GLY A 21 -12.36 -14.17 -8.19
CA GLY A 21 -11.71 -15.31 -8.85
C GLY A 21 -11.72 -16.63 -8.07
N ASP A 22 -11.99 -16.59 -6.76
CA ASP A 22 -11.98 -17.76 -5.90
C ASP A 22 -13.27 -18.58 -6.05
N THR A 23 -13.15 -19.86 -6.44
CA THR A 23 -14.30 -20.78 -6.56
C THR A 23 -14.77 -21.33 -5.21
N ARG A 24 -13.92 -21.23 -4.18
CA ARG A 24 -14.17 -21.67 -2.80
C ARG A 24 -13.73 -20.59 -1.81
N PRO A 25 -14.33 -19.39 -1.87
CA PRO A 25 -13.84 -18.28 -1.08
C PRO A 25 -14.07 -18.53 0.42
N ARG A 26 -13.04 -18.26 1.23
CA ARG A 26 -13.05 -18.38 2.68
C ARG A 26 -13.90 -17.28 3.30
N LEU A 27 -14.47 -17.57 4.47
CA LEU A 27 -15.49 -16.73 5.10
C LEU A 27 -15.02 -16.30 6.49
N SER A 28 -15.18 -15.01 6.81
CA SER A 28 -14.90 -14.49 8.15
C SER A 28 -16.11 -13.75 8.70
N TRP A 29 -16.24 -13.70 10.02
CA TRP A 29 -17.30 -12.96 10.68
C TRP A 29 -16.87 -12.46 12.06
N VAL A 30 -17.42 -11.30 12.44
CA VAL A 30 -17.10 -10.63 13.70
C VAL A 30 -18.35 -10.55 14.57
N PRO A 31 -18.39 -11.32 15.68
CA PRO A 31 -19.42 -11.16 16.70
C PRO A 31 -19.30 -9.80 17.41
N ARG A 32 -20.43 -9.15 17.69
CA ARG A 32 -20.53 -7.94 18.50
C ARG A 32 -21.37 -8.21 19.74
N THR A 33 -20.78 -7.95 20.90
CA THR A 33 -21.41 -8.19 22.20
C THR A 33 -20.72 -7.41 23.32
N ASP A 34 -21.48 -7.01 24.32
CA ASP A 34 -20.98 -6.42 25.57
C ASP A 34 -20.78 -7.49 26.65
N LEU A 35 -20.94 -8.77 26.32
CA LEU A 35 -20.70 -9.88 27.25
C LEU A 35 -19.19 -10.06 27.49
N ASP A 36 -18.76 -9.81 28.73
CA ASP A 36 -17.39 -10.04 29.14
C ASP A 36 -16.98 -11.51 28.98
N GLY A 37 -15.75 -11.71 28.50
CA GLY A 37 -15.15 -13.02 28.28
C GLY A 37 -15.82 -13.86 27.19
N TRP A 38 -16.63 -13.26 26.32
CA TRP A 38 -17.33 -14.00 25.28
C TRP A 38 -16.37 -14.73 24.33
N ARG A 39 -16.68 -16.01 24.10
CA ARG A 39 -16.01 -16.90 23.14
C ARG A 39 -17.03 -17.66 22.32
N GLN A 40 -16.72 -17.85 21.04
CA GLN A 40 -17.50 -18.71 20.18
C GLN A 40 -17.28 -20.18 20.58
N ALA A 41 -18.35 -20.97 20.59
CA ALA A 41 -18.30 -22.41 20.79
C ALA A 41 -18.79 -23.19 19.57
N ALA A 42 -19.61 -22.56 18.73
CA ALA A 42 -20.06 -23.13 17.47
C ALA A 42 -20.51 -22.02 16.52
N TYR A 43 -20.57 -22.35 15.23
CA TYR A 43 -21.22 -21.55 14.20
C TYR A 43 -22.12 -22.41 13.32
N GLU A 44 -22.98 -21.75 12.55
CA GLU A 44 -23.69 -22.35 11.43
C GLU A 44 -23.69 -21.35 10.28
N LEU A 45 -23.32 -21.81 9.09
CA LEU A 45 -23.30 -21.06 7.85
C LEU A 45 -24.46 -21.52 6.97
N GLU A 46 -25.15 -20.56 6.36
CA GLU A 46 -26.06 -20.80 5.25
C GLU A 46 -25.52 -20.12 3.99
N ILE A 47 -25.48 -20.88 2.90
CA ILE A 47 -25.06 -20.43 1.59
C ILE A 47 -26.20 -20.74 0.63
N ALA A 48 -26.92 -19.70 0.21
CA ALA A 48 -28.10 -19.80 -0.62
C ALA A 48 -27.78 -19.39 -2.06
N PRO A 49 -27.99 -20.26 -3.07
CA PRO A 49 -28.05 -19.81 -4.46
C PRO A 49 -29.27 -18.92 -4.68
N GLU A 50 -29.30 -18.17 -5.79
CA GLU A 50 -30.49 -17.41 -6.20
C GLU A 50 -31.69 -18.33 -6.42
N ASP A 51 -31.45 -19.47 -7.10
CA ASP A 51 -32.43 -20.51 -7.35
C ASP A 51 -31.92 -21.85 -6.82
N GLY A 52 -32.71 -22.51 -5.97
CA GLY A 52 -32.43 -23.86 -5.51
C GLY A 52 -32.31 -24.00 -3.99
N PRO A 53 -31.85 -25.17 -3.51
CA PRO A 53 -31.80 -25.46 -2.08
C PRO A 53 -30.64 -24.70 -1.41
N VAL A 54 -30.92 -24.15 -0.23
CA VAL A 54 -29.90 -23.56 0.65
C VAL A 54 -28.99 -24.66 1.19
N TRP A 55 -27.68 -24.48 1.08
CA TRP A 55 -26.71 -25.30 1.78
C TRP A 55 -26.56 -24.78 3.22
N SER A 56 -26.58 -25.67 4.20
CA SER A 56 -26.25 -25.35 5.59
C SER A 56 -25.12 -26.25 6.07
N SER A 57 -24.18 -25.67 6.83
CA SER A 57 -23.16 -26.46 7.54
C SER A 57 -23.74 -27.29 8.69
N GLY A 58 -24.98 -26.99 9.11
CA GLY A 58 -25.47 -27.32 10.44
C GLY A 58 -24.62 -26.67 11.53
N ARG A 59 -24.89 -27.02 12.79
CA ARG A 59 -24.09 -26.55 13.92
C ARG A 59 -22.70 -27.21 13.89
N VAL A 60 -21.66 -26.43 13.61
CA VAL A 60 -20.26 -26.84 13.65
C VAL A 60 -19.65 -26.42 14.98
N ALA A 61 -19.20 -27.38 15.79
CA ALA A 61 -18.53 -27.10 17.06
C ALA A 61 -17.08 -26.64 16.81
N SER A 62 -16.88 -25.33 16.75
CA SER A 62 -15.59 -24.68 16.49
C SER A 62 -15.61 -23.23 16.98
N ASP A 63 -14.47 -22.77 17.48
CA ASP A 63 -14.21 -21.39 17.85
C ASP A 63 -13.62 -20.55 16.69
N GLU A 64 -13.43 -21.15 15.50
CA GLU A 64 -12.92 -20.42 14.33
C GLU A 64 -13.97 -19.45 13.76
N SER A 65 -13.55 -18.22 13.47
CA SER A 65 -14.40 -17.18 12.87
C SER A 65 -13.70 -16.37 11.77
N VAL A 66 -12.47 -16.75 11.41
CA VAL A 66 -11.63 -16.02 10.45
C VAL A 66 -11.16 -17.00 9.38
N LEU A 67 -11.39 -16.64 8.11
CA LEU A 67 -10.99 -17.40 6.93
C LEU A 67 -11.42 -18.88 6.95
N VAL A 68 -12.64 -19.13 7.46
CA VAL A 68 -13.25 -20.45 7.51
C VAL A 68 -13.50 -20.97 6.10
N PRO A 69 -13.14 -22.23 5.77
CA PRO A 69 -13.28 -22.75 4.41
C PRO A 69 -14.73 -22.77 3.89
N TRP A 70 -14.88 -22.55 2.58
CA TRP A 70 -16.13 -22.71 1.87
C TRP A 70 -16.64 -24.16 1.90
N GLY A 71 -17.82 -24.39 2.49
CA GLY A 71 -18.40 -25.72 2.64
C GLY A 71 -19.40 -26.14 1.56
N ALA A 72 -19.91 -25.21 0.75
CA ALA A 72 -20.87 -25.48 -0.32
C ALA A 72 -20.16 -25.98 -1.61
N PRO A 73 -20.91 -26.43 -2.65
CA PRO A 73 -20.32 -26.67 -3.97
C PRO A 73 -19.54 -25.46 -4.49
N GLU A 74 -18.59 -25.66 -5.39
CA GLU A 74 -17.81 -24.56 -5.97
C GLU A 74 -18.70 -23.52 -6.63
N LEU A 75 -18.28 -22.25 -6.57
CA LEU A 75 -18.88 -21.20 -7.38
C LEU A 75 -18.51 -21.44 -8.85
N THR A 76 -19.50 -21.31 -9.71
CA THR A 76 -19.34 -21.25 -11.15
C THR A 76 -19.35 -19.80 -11.62
N SER A 77 -18.87 -19.52 -12.83
CA SER A 77 -18.77 -18.14 -13.33
C SER A 77 -20.12 -17.43 -13.36
N ARG A 78 -20.13 -16.15 -12.98
CA ARG A 78 -21.32 -15.29 -12.76
C ARG A 78 -22.27 -15.75 -11.67
N GLU A 79 -21.98 -16.86 -10.99
CA GLU A 79 -22.86 -17.37 -9.95
C GLU A 79 -22.85 -16.44 -8.74
N ARG A 80 -24.05 -16.18 -8.22
CA ARG A 80 -24.28 -15.40 -7.01
C ARG A 80 -24.78 -16.31 -5.90
N ARG A 81 -24.23 -16.15 -4.71
CA ARG A 81 -24.75 -16.79 -3.50
C ARG A 81 -24.84 -15.80 -2.35
N ALA A 82 -25.95 -15.83 -1.63
CA ALA A 82 -26.11 -15.12 -0.36
C ALA A 82 -25.53 -15.99 0.76
N VAL A 83 -24.68 -15.39 1.59
CA VAL A 83 -24.01 -16.04 2.72
C VAL A 83 -24.42 -15.35 4.01
N ARG A 84 -24.81 -16.13 5.00
CA ARG A 84 -25.07 -15.65 6.36
C ARG A 84 -24.57 -16.62 7.41
N VAL A 85 -24.32 -16.10 8.61
CA VAL A 85 -23.80 -16.89 9.74
C VAL A 85 -24.60 -16.62 11.01
N ARG A 86 -24.71 -17.62 11.87
CA ARG A 86 -25.10 -17.46 13.27
C ARG A 86 -24.14 -18.22 14.17
N VAL A 87 -23.99 -17.76 15.41
CA VAL A 87 -22.98 -18.28 16.33
C VAL A 87 -23.57 -18.64 17.68
N TRP A 88 -22.93 -19.57 18.37
CA TRP A 88 -23.21 -19.90 19.78
C TRP A 88 -22.05 -19.44 20.64
N GLY A 89 -22.34 -18.70 21.70
CA GLY A 89 -21.36 -18.44 22.75
C GLY A 89 -21.11 -19.69 23.61
N ALA A 90 -19.96 -19.74 24.29
CA ALA A 90 -19.66 -20.79 25.26
C ALA A 90 -20.75 -20.92 26.33
N GLY A 91 -21.28 -22.14 26.51
CA GLY A 91 -22.36 -22.43 27.47
C GLY A 91 -23.78 -22.04 27.02
N ALA A 92 -23.95 -21.41 25.85
CA ALA A 92 -25.26 -21.07 25.32
C ALA A 92 -25.94 -22.29 24.66
N SER A 93 -27.22 -22.50 24.95
CA SER A 93 -28.05 -23.52 24.27
C SER A 93 -28.59 -23.03 22.93
N GLU A 94 -28.88 -21.74 22.83
CA GLU A 94 -29.46 -21.09 21.64
C GLU A 94 -28.40 -20.29 20.86
N PRO A 95 -28.53 -20.18 19.51
CA PRO A 95 -27.67 -19.33 18.71
C PRO A 95 -28.02 -17.84 18.85
N SER A 96 -27.13 -17.00 18.32
CA SER A 96 -27.47 -15.63 17.92
C SER A 96 -28.55 -15.60 16.84
N ALA A 97 -29.07 -14.40 16.54
CA ALA A 97 -29.71 -14.17 15.26
C ALA A 97 -28.72 -14.43 14.11
N TRP A 98 -29.25 -14.72 12.92
CA TRP A 98 -28.46 -14.70 11.69
C TRP A 98 -27.90 -13.30 11.45
N SER A 99 -26.68 -13.22 10.89
CA SER A 99 -26.15 -12.00 10.31
C SER A 99 -27.04 -11.53 9.16
N GLU A 100 -26.85 -10.28 8.73
CA GLU A 100 -27.30 -9.87 7.40
C GLU A 100 -26.59 -10.70 6.32
N ASP A 101 -27.25 -10.82 5.16
CA ASP A 101 -26.73 -11.57 4.02
C ASP A 101 -25.59 -10.78 3.34
N THR A 102 -24.47 -11.45 3.07
CA THR A 102 -23.46 -10.98 2.13
C THR A 102 -23.61 -11.73 0.83
N VAL A 103 -23.77 -11.02 -0.30
CA VAL A 103 -23.81 -11.65 -1.62
C VAL A 103 -22.40 -11.74 -2.18
N VAL A 104 -21.92 -12.95 -2.42
CA VAL A 104 -20.71 -13.22 -3.21
C VAL A 104 -21.10 -13.48 -4.66
N GLU A 105 -20.35 -12.91 -5.59
CA GLU A 105 -20.52 -13.12 -7.03
C GLU A 105 -19.19 -13.47 -7.68
N ALA A 106 -19.12 -14.62 -8.34
CA ALA A 106 -17.94 -15.01 -9.12
C ALA A 106 -17.87 -14.25 -10.45
N GLY A 107 -16.66 -13.92 -10.89
CA GLY A 107 -16.41 -13.32 -12.19
C GLY A 107 -16.49 -14.33 -13.34
N LEU A 108 -15.70 -14.07 -14.39
CA LEU A 108 -15.39 -15.05 -15.42
C LEU A 108 -14.17 -15.85 -14.99
N LEU A 109 -14.35 -17.16 -14.81
CA LEU A 109 -13.35 -18.04 -14.21
C LEU A 109 -12.59 -18.88 -15.25
N ALA A 110 -13.14 -19.06 -16.44
CA ALA A 110 -12.53 -19.86 -17.49
C ALA A 110 -12.24 -19.02 -18.76
N PRO A 111 -11.07 -19.19 -19.40
CA PRO A 111 -10.71 -18.46 -20.62
C PRO A 111 -11.74 -18.56 -21.75
N ALA A 112 -12.41 -19.71 -21.89
CA ALA A 112 -13.41 -19.96 -22.94
C ALA A 112 -14.70 -19.14 -22.78
N GLU A 113 -14.89 -18.47 -21.65
CA GLU A 113 -16.07 -17.64 -21.37
C GLU A 113 -15.93 -16.21 -21.89
N TRP A 114 -14.70 -15.83 -22.27
CA TRP A 114 -14.44 -14.59 -22.97
C TRP A 114 -14.72 -14.77 -24.46
N THR A 115 -15.61 -13.93 -24.97
CA THR A 115 -15.96 -13.83 -26.38
C THR A 115 -15.56 -12.48 -26.98
N ALA A 116 -15.08 -11.56 -26.14
CA ALA A 116 -14.53 -10.29 -26.57
C ALA A 116 -13.25 -10.46 -27.39
N THR A 117 -13.06 -9.52 -28.31
CA THR A 117 -11.85 -9.36 -29.11
C THR A 117 -11.15 -8.09 -28.66
N LEU A 118 -9.82 -8.13 -28.56
CA LEU A 118 -9.04 -6.93 -28.28
C LEU A 118 -9.21 -5.96 -29.44
N VAL A 119 -9.55 -4.71 -29.16
CA VAL A 119 -9.69 -3.67 -30.20
C VAL A 119 -8.70 -2.54 -29.94
N HIS A 120 -7.93 -2.21 -30.98
CA HIS A 120 -6.97 -1.13 -30.98
C HIS A 120 -7.60 0.09 -31.68
N PRO A 121 -7.52 1.29 -31.07
CA PRO A 121 -8.01 2.49 -31.74
C PRO A 121 -7.13 2.82 -32.95
N VAL A 122 -7.75 3.36 -33.99
CA VAL A 122 -7.06 3.92 -35.15
C VAL A 122 -7.27 5.43 -35.14
N ILE A 123 -6.27 6.14 -34.63
CA ILE A 123 -6.26 7.61 -34.53
C ILE A 123 -5.20 8.20 -35.47
N PRO A 124 -5.45 9.38 -36.09
CA PRO A 124 -4.47 10.04 -36.96
C PRO A 124 -3.15 10.34 -36.25
N VAL A 125 -2.04 10.33 -37.00
CA VAL A 125 -0.67 10.58 -36.50
C VAL A 125 -0.51 11.95 -35.83
N GLU A 126 -1.37 12.92 -36.15
CA GLU A 126 -1.36 14.30 -35.60
C GLU A 126 -2.01 14.41 -34.20
N ALA A 127 -2.22 13.30 -33.49
CA ALA A 127 -2.95 13.27 -32.22
C ALA A 127 -2.21 13.89 -31.01
N GLY A 128 -0.90 14.12 -31.10
CA GLY A 128 -0.07 14.68 -30.01
C GLY A 128 0.95 13.68 -29.45
N ASP A 129 1.65 14.05 -28.39
CA ASP A 129 2.48 13.14 -27.59
C ASP A 129 1.61 12.50 -26.50
N GLU A 130 1.71 11.19 -26.32
CA GLU A 130 0.83 10.39 -25.43
C GLU A 130 -0.68 10.59 -25.67
N PRO A 131 -1.20 10.38 -26.91
CA PRO A 131 -2.60 10.63 -27.21
C PRO A 131 -3.53 9.60 -26.55
N ALA A 132 -4.71 10.06 -26.15
CA ALA A 132 -5.81 9.17 -25.77
C ALA A 132 -6.82 9.01 -26.92
N ALA A 133 -7.61 7.95 -26.86
CA ALA A 133 -8.65 7.64 -27.83
C ALA A 133 -10.02 7.47 -27.17
N LEU A 134 -11.07 7.72 -27.96
CA LEU A 134 -12.43 7.29 -27.67
C LEU A 134 -12.74 6.06 -28.54
N LEU A 135 -13.39 5.06 -27.97
CA LEU A 135 -13.91 3.91 -28.69
C LEU A 135 -15.39 3.77 -28.36
N ARG A 136 -16.25 3.53 -29.35
CA ARG A 136 -17.69 3.36 -29.10
C ARG A 136 -18.32 2.28 -29.97
N ARG A 137 -19.47 1.80 -29.49
CA ARG A 137 -20.43 0.98 -30.25
C ARG A 137 -21.86 1.24 -29.77
N GLU A 138 -22.79 1.34 -30.73
CA GLU A 138 -24.23 1.24 -30.45
C GLU A 138 -24.72 -0.19 -30.59
N PHE A 139 -25.71 -0.55 -29.80
CA PHE A 139 -26.39 -1.84 -29.84
C PHE A 139 -27.85 -1.68 -29.43
N VAL A 140 -28.66 -2.68 -29.76
CA VAL A 140 -30.09 -2.71 -29.41
C VAL A 140 -30.34 -3.90 -28.49
N LEU A 141 -31.09 -3.66 -27.42
CA LEU A 141 -31.65 -4.70 -26.56
C LEU A 141 -33.13 -4.86 -26.90
N ASP A 142 -33.48 -6.00 -27.50
CA ASP A 142 -34.85 -6.30 -27.94
C ASP A 142 -35.77 -6.78 -26.80
N GLN A 143 -35.24 -6.84 -25.57
CA GLN A 143 -35.94 -7.32 -24.39
C GLN A 143 -35.58 -6.49 -23.15
N PRO A 144 -36.46 -6.42 -22.13
CA PRO A 144 -36.15 -5.80 -20.85
C PRO A 144 -34.91 -6.38 -20.17
N VAL A 145 -34.21 -5.55 -19.41
CA VAL A 145 -33.02 -5.96 -18.64
C VAL A 145 -33.45 -6.42 -17.24
N THR A 146 -33.04 -7.62 -16.84
CA THR A 146 -33.17 -8.10 -15.45
C THR A 146 -31.89 -7.86 -14.67
N ARG A 147 -30.73 -8.13 -15.30
CA ARG A 147 -29.41 -7.98 -14.71
C ARG A 147 -28.39 -7.72 -15.81
N ALA A 148 -27.38 -6.91 -15.55
CA ALA A 148 -26.26 -6.73 -16.46
C ALA A 148 -24.93 -6.58 -15.74
N ARG A 149 -23.87 -7.14 -16.35
CA ARG A 149 -22.48 -7.04 -15.89
C ARG A 149 -21.59 -6.57 -17.02
N LEU A 150 -20.75 -5.58 -16.72
CA LEU A 150 -19.63 -5.20 -17.57
C LEU A 150 -18.35 -5.81 -17.03
N TYR A 151 -17.71 -6.67 -17.82
CA TYR A 151 -16.36 -7.16 -17.59
C TYR A 151 -15.41 -6.39 -18.50
N ALA A 152 -14.47 -5.65 -17.94
CA ALA A 152 -13.63 -4.73 -18.73
C ALA A 152 -12.17 -4.73 -18.26
N THR A 153 -11.27 -4.60 -19.23
CA THR A 153 -9.84 -4.35 -19.01
C THR A 153 -9.25 -3.60 -20.22
N ALA A 154 -7.99 -3.20 -20.11
CA ALA A 154 -7.27 -2.56 -21.19
C ALA A 154 -5.78 -2.92 -21.18
N GLN A 155 -5.19 -2.99 -22.38
CA GLN A 155 -3.76 -2.74 -22.57
C GLN A 155 -3.56 -1.23 -22.55
N GLY A 156 -3.39 -0.66 -21.36
CA GLY A 156 -3.40 0.77 -21.10
C GLY A 156 -4.17 1.08 -19.83
N VAL A 157 -4.80 2.25 -19.78
CA VAL A 157 -5.81 2.58 -18.77
C VAL A 157 -7.11 3.03 -19.45
N TYR A 158 -8.25 2.75 -18.83
CA TYR A 158 -9.55 3.06 -19.41
C TYR A 158 -10.55 3.66 -18.41
N GLU A 159 -11.54 4.34 -18.97
CA GLU A 159 -12.80 4.68 -18.28
C GLU A 159 -13.95 4.35 -19.24
N ALA A 160 -14.94 3.57 -18.78
CA ALA A 160 -16.08 3.19 -19.60
C ALA A 160 -17.29 4.09 -19.31
N GLU A 161 -18.08 4.40 -20.35
CA GLU A 161 -19.36 5.09 -20.24
C GLU A 161 -20.45 4.27 -20.90
N LEU A 162 -21.60 4.13 -20.24
CA LEU A 162 -22.78 3.45 -20.78
C LEU A 162 -23.95 4.44 -20.78
N ASN A 163 -24.50 4.72 -21.97
CA ASN A 163 -25.58 5.68 -22.16
C ASN A 163 -25.30 7.06 -21.54
N GLY A 164 -24.08 7.58 -21.73
CA GLY A 164 -23.65 8.88 -21.19
C GLY A 164 -23.29 8.89 -19.69
N SER A 165 -23.31 7.75 -19.01
CA SER A 165 -22.95 7.63 -17.59
C SER A 165 -21.65 6.86 -17.40
N VAL A 166 -20.71 7.40 -16.62
CA VAL A 166 -19.49 6.68 -16.24
C VAL A 166 -19.84 5.39 -15.49
N VAL A 167 -19.18 4.30 -15.86
CA VAL A 167 -19.38 2.98 -15.24
C VAL A 167 -18.48 2.85 -14.01
N GLY A 168 -19.10 2.70 -12.85
CA GLY A 168 -18.39 2.59 -11.58
C GLY A 168 -17.67 3.88 -11.17
N ASP A 169 -16.72 3.76 -10.26
CA ASP A 169 -15.96 4.89 -9.68
C ASP A 169 -14.45 4.63 -9.66
N HIS A 170 -14.00 3.58 -10.34
CA HIS A 170 -12.59 3.21 -10.43
C HIS A 170 -11.85 4.21 -11.32
N VAL A 171 -10.66 4.63 -10.90
CA VAL A 171 -9.79 5.50 -11.70
C VAL A 171 -8.49 4.77 -12.01
N LEU A 172 -7.87 5.08 -13.16
CA LEU A 172 -6.64 4.42 -13.63
C LEU A 172 -6.80 2.88 -13.76
N ALA A 173 -8.02 2.39 -13.99
CA ALA A 173 -8.29 0.98 -14.24
C ALA A 173 -7.57 0.53 -15.53
N PRO A 174 -6.99 -0.69 -15.60
CA PRO A 174 -7.08 -1.79 -14.63
C PRO A 174 -5.99 -1.81 -13.54
N GLY A 175 -5.27 -0.70 -13.36
CA GLY A 175 -4.07 -0.64 -12.52
C GLY A 175 -2.86 -1.30 -13.19
N TRP A 176 -1.75 -1.44 -12.47
CA TRP A 176 -0.48 -1.94 -12.98
C TRP A 176 -0.17 -3.34 -12.44
N THR A 177 -0.17 -4.32 -13.33
CA THR A 177 0.34 -5.68 -13.09
C THR A 177 1.46 -6.00 -14.07
N SER A 178 2.13 -7.14 -13.89
CA SER A 178 3.07 -7.67 -14.87
C SER A 178 2.31 -8.15 -16.12
N TYR A 179 1.92 -7.23 -17.03
CA TYR A 179 0.94 -7.49 -18.09
C TYR A 179 1.27 -8.67 -19.03
N HIS A 180 2.55 -9.08 -19.14
CA HIS A 180 2.94 -10.28 -19.88
C HIS A 180 2.46 -11.59 -19.23
N HIS A 181 2.20 -11.57 -17.93
CA HIS A 181 1.79 -12.73 -17.13
C HIS A 181 0.38 -12.59 -16.59
N ARG A 182 0.01 -11.39 -16.17
CA ARG A 182 -1.26 -11.10 -15.48
C ARG A 182 -1.82 -9.76 -15.94
N LEU A 183 -3.08 -9.74 -16.36
CA LEU A 183 -3.85 -8.54 -16.65
C LEU A 183 -5.17 -8.61 -15.88
N ARG A 184 -5.38 -7.70 -14.93
CA ARG A 184 -6.63 -7.67 -14.17
C ARG A 184 -7.78 -7.16 -15.02
N TYR A 185 -8.94 -7.78 -14.90
CA TYR A 185 -10.21 -7.21 -15.37
C TYR A 185 -11.06 -6.74 -14.19
N GLN A 186 -12.02 -5.86 -14.44
CA GLN A 186 -12.98 -5.38 -13.46
C GLN A 186 -14.37 -5.86 -13.83
N THR A 187 -15.19 -6.07 -12.81
CA THR A 187 -16.61 -6.41 -12.95
C THR A 187 -17.44 -5.26 -12.39
N HIS A 188 -18.43 -4.80 -13.15
CA HIS A 188 -19.34 -3.74 -12.72
C HIS A 188 -20.80 -4.16 -12.90
N ASP A 189 -21.65 -3.87 -11.91
CA ASP A 189 -23.10 -3.91 -12.10
C ASP A 189 -23.54 -2.68 -12.90
N VAL A 190 -24.06 -2.92 -14.11
CA VAL A 190 -24.53 -1.87 -15.02
C VAL A 190 -26.03 -2.01 -15.32
N THR A 191 -26.74 -2.79 -14.51
CA THR A 191 -28.16 -3.10 -14.71
C THR A 191 -29.01 -1.84 -14.85
N ALA A 192 -28.79 -0.85 -13.98
CA ALA A 192 -29.54 0.41 -13.95
C ALA A 192 -29.16 1.41 -15.05
N LEU A 193 -28.06 1.17 -15.78
CA LEU A 193 -27.56 2.07 -16.83
C LEU A 193 -28.10 1.70 -18.21
N LEU A 194 -28.73 0.53 -18.36
CA LEU A 194 -29.27 0.03 -19.61
C LEU A 194 -30.77 0.32 -19.75
N THR A 195 -31.22 0.39 -20.99
CA THR A 195 -32.65 0.50 -21.33
C THR A 195 -33.02 -0.52 -22.41
N GLU A 196 -34.30 -0.90 -22.49
CA GLU A 196 -34.81 -1.62 -23.65
C GLU A 196 -34.76 -0.69 -24.88
N GLY A 197 -34.30 -1.21 -26.02
CA GLY A 197 -34.05 -0.43 -27.23
C GLY A 197 -32.58 -0.04 -27.41
N ALA A 198 -32.33 1.15 -27.95
CA ALA A 198 -31.00 1.60 -28.33
C ALA A 198 -30.15 1.98 -27.12
N ASN A 199 -28.92 1.46 -27.09
CA ASN A 199 -27.91 1.74 -26.07
C ASN A 199 -26.56 2.03 -26.75
N ALA A 200 -25.68 2.74 -26.06
CA ALA A 200 -24.32 2.99 -26.50
C ALA A 200 -23.32 2.71 -25.37
N LEU A 201 -22.25 1.99 -25.69
CA LEU A 201 -21.12 1.76 -24.82
C LEU A 201 -19.89 2.49 -25.40
N GLY A 202 -19.26 3.29 -24.56
CA GLY A 202 -18.07 4.08 -24.87
C GLY A 202 -16.91 3.71 -23.94
N VAL A 203 -15.68 3.86 -24.43
CA VAL A 203 -14.44 3.69 -23.67
C VAL A 203 -13.48 4.84 -24.00
N HIS A 204 -13.08 5.59 -22.98
CA HIS A 204 -11.86 6.38 -23.02
C HIS A 204 -10.66 5.45 -22.81
N LEU A 205 -9.61 5.57 -23.62
CA LEU A 205 -8.43 4.72 -23.56
C LEU A 205 -7.14 5.55 -23.65
N ALA A 206 -6.21 5.36 -22.71
CA ALA A 206 -4.90 6.01 -22.70
C ALA A 206 -3.77 5.01 -22.46
N GLN A 207 -2.52 5.47 -22.64
CA GLN A 207 -1.33 4.62 -22.61
C GLN A 207 -1.04 4.02 -21.23
N GLY A 208 -1.23 4.80 -20.15
CA GLY A 208 -0.96 4.40 -18.77
C GLY A 208 0.41 3.72 -18.62
N TRP A 209 0.48 2.71 -17.74
CA TRP A 209 1.70 1.92 -17.55
C TRP A 209 2.03 0.99 -18.72
N PHE A 210 1.06 0.66 -19.59
CA PHE A 210 1.27 -0.31 -20.66
C PHE A 210 2.20 0.23 -21.75
N ALA A 211 1.89 1.43 -22.25
CA ALA A 211 2.59 2.05 -23.38
C ALA A 211 3.31 3.37 -23.03
N GLY A 212 2.98 4.00 -21.90
CA GLY A 212 3.52 5.30 -21.51
C GLY A 212 5.00 5.25 -21.10
N PRO A 213 5.65 6.41 -20.93
CA PRO A 213 6.97 6.51 -20.30
C PRO A 213 6.92 5.98 -18.87
N LEU A 214 7.90 5.14 -18.50
CA LEU A 214 8.05 4.62 -17.14
C LEU A 214 9.51 4.67 -16.68
N GLY A 215 9.70 5.10 -15.43
CA GLY A 215 10.99 5.26 -14.79
C GLY A 215 11.86 6.39 -15.36
N PHE A 216 13.04 6.51 -14.76
CA PHE A 216 13.97 7.64 -14.90
C PHE A 216 14.87 7.57 -16.15
N THR A 217 14.51 6.74 -17.13
CA THR A 217 15.29 6.59 -18.38
C THR A 217 14.59 7.20 -19.60
N GLY A 218 13.35 7.65 -19.45
CA GLY A 218 12.51 8.15 -20.55
C GLY A 218 12.05 7.07 -21.55
N LYS A 219 12.32 5.79 -21.25
CA LYS A 219 11.82 4.66 -22.05
C LYS A 219 10.30 4.52 -21.88
N ARG A 220 9.65 4.01 -22.94
CA ARG A 220 8.21 3.75 -23.01
C ARG A 220 7.93 2.40 -23.65
N ALA A 221 6.66 2.00 -23.70
CA ALA A 221 6.19 0.78 -24.37
C ALA A 221 6.87 -0.51 -23.86
N PHE A 222 7.03 -0.63 -22.54
CA PHE A 222 7.63 -1.82 -21.93
C PHE A 222 6.82 -3.10 -22.17
N TYR A 223 5.49 -2.99 -22.28
CA TYR A 223 4.60 -4.13 -22.47
C TYR A 223 4.06 -4.24 -23.90
N GLY A 224 3.94 -3.10 -24.58
CA GLY A 224 3.52 -2.99 -25.97
C GLY A 224 3.40 -1.54 -26.42
N ASP A 225 3.44 -1.32 -27.72
CA ASP A 225 3.38 0.01 -28.36
C ASP A 225 1.96 0.40 -28.81
N ARG A 226 0.98 -0.49 -28.66
CA ARG A 226 -0.41 -0.29 -29.06
C ARG A 226 -1.35 -0.48 -27.88
N THR A 227 -2.10 0.56 -27.52
CA THR A 227 -3.17 0.42 -26.53
C THR A 227 -4.33 -0.39 -27.09
N GLY A 228 -5.12 -1.03 -26.22
CA GLY A 228 -6.31 -1.77 -26.64
C GLY A 228 -7.34 -1.91 -25.53
N ALA A 229 -8.61 -1.91 -25.91
CA ALA A 229 -9.73 -2.17 -25.00
C ALA A 229 -10.23 -3.61 -25.17
N PHE A 230 -10.61 -4.24 -24.07
CA PHE A 230 -11.18 -5.59 -24.04
C PHE A 230 -12.38 -5.61 -23.09
N VAL A 231 -13.59 -5.59 -23.67
CA VAL A 231 -14.82 -5.37 -22.92
C VAL A 231 -15.89 -6.37 -23.33
N GLN A 232 -16.56 -6.95 -22.34
CA GLN A 232 -17.69 -7.86 -22.48
C GLN A 232 -18.83 -7.43 -21.55
N LEU A 233 -19.90 -6.92 -22.15
CA LEU A 233 -21.17 -6.65 -21.48
C LEU A 233 -22.07 -7.88 -21.62
N GLU A 234 -22.55 -8.39 -20.50
CA GLU A 234 -23.49 -9.50 -20.48
C GLU A 234 -24.80 -9.07 -19.82
N VAL A 235 -25.91 -9.22 -20.54
CA VAL A 235 -27.26 -8.76 -20.15
C VAL A 235 -28.20 -9.95 -20.08
N GLU A 236 -28.83 -10.15 -18.93
CA GLU A 236 -29.81 -11.19 -18.70
C GLU A 236 -31.23 -10.64 -18.80
N HIS A 237 -32.12 -11.42 -19.42
CA HIS A 237 -33.49 -11.07 -19.70
C HIS A 237 -34.48 -11.90 -18.86
N PRO A 238 -35.74 -11.46 -18.70
CA PRO A 238 -36.73 -12.15 -17.86
C PRO A 238 -37.04 -13.59 -18.30
N ASP A 239 -36.77 -13.95 -19.55
CA ASP A 239 -36.96 -15.30 -20.09
C ASP A 239 -35.78 -16.25 -19.79
N GLY A 240 -34.75 -15.75 -19.11
CA GLY A 240 -33.50 -16.48 -18.81
C GLY A 240 -32.49 -16.48 -19.96
N SER A 241 -32.78 -15.84 -21.08
CA SER A 241 -31.82 -15.64 -22.18
C SER A 241 -30.79 -14.55 -21.84
N ARG A 242 -29.68 -14.57 -22.58
CA ARG A 242 -28.59 -13.62 -22.40
C ARG A 242 -28.18 -12.96 -23.71
N THR A 243 -28.08 -11.65 -23.71
CA THR A 243 -27.42 -10.88 -24.76
C THR A 243 -25.99 -10.56 -24.34
N VAL A 244 -25.02 -10.84 -25.22
CA VAL A 244 -23.60 -10.55 -24.99
C VAL A 244 -23.14 -9.54 -26.04
N VAL A 245 -22.66 -8.38 -25.57
CA VAL A 245 -22.12 -7.30 -26.40
C VAL A 245 -20.65 -7.14 -26.07
N THR A 246 -19.78 -7.26 -27.06
CA THR A 246 -18.33 -7.26 -26.85
C THR A 246 -17.61 -6.22 -27.70
N THR A 247 -16.36 -5.94 -27.33
CA THR A 247 -15.38 -5.39 -28.26
C THR A 247 -15.14 -6.36 -29.41
N ASP A 248 -15.29 -5.85 -30.64
CA ASP A 248 -15.10 -6.57 -31.90
C ASP A 248 -14.88 -5.56 -33.05
N GLY A 249 -14.79 -6.04 -34.29
CA GLY A 249 -14.57 -5.19 -35.47
C GLY A 249 -15.72 -4.24 -35.84
N SER A 250 -16.85 -4.24 -35.11
CA SER A 250 -17.95 -3.28 -35.33
C SER A 250 -17.77 -1.97 -34.57
N TRP A 251 -16.80 -1.90 -33.66
CA TRP A 251 -16.48 -0.67 -32.92
C TRP A 251 -15.81 0.37 -33.81
N ARG A 252 -15.95 1.63 -33.40
CA ARG A 252 -15.28 2.77 -34.03
C ARG A 252 -14.48 3.54 -33.01
N SER A 253 -13.45 4.24 -33.47
CA SER A 253 -12.59 5.09 -32.65
C SER A 253 -12.42 6.49 -33.22
N ALA A 254 -12.21 7.45 -32.33
CA ALA A 254 -11.84 8.82 -32.65
C ALA A 254 -10.77 9.34 -31.67
N PRO A 255 -10.02 10.40 -32.02
CA PRO A 255 -9.17 11.10 -31.07
C PRO A 255 -9.96 11.58 -29.85
N SER A 256 -9.37 11.45 -28.66
CA SER A 256 -9.92 12.04 -27.45
C SER A 256 -9.71 13.56 -27.44
N PRO A 257 -10.57 14.32 -26.72
CA PRO A 257 -10.25 15.70 -26.33
C PRO A 257 -8.97 15.80 -25.48
N LEU A 258 -8.54 14.67 -24.89
CA LEU A 258 -7.25 14.52 -24.22
C LEU A 258 -6.14 14.32 -25.26
N THR A 259 -5.44 15.40 -25.57
CA THR A 259 -4.37 15.44 -26.58
C THR A 259 -3.03 14.97 -26.04
N ARG A 260 -2.91 14.90 -24.71
CA ARG A 260 -1.80 14.30 -23.97
C ARG A 260 -2.37 13.71 -22.68
N ALA A 261 -2.01 12.46 -22.37
CA ALA A 261 -2.48 11.75 -21.18
C ALA A 261 -1.36 10.84 -20.66
N GLY A 262 -0.41 11.41 -19.90
CA GLY A 262 0.74 10.69 -19.35
C GLY A 262 0.80 10.73 -17.83
N LEU A 263 1.27 9.64 -17.23
CA LEU A 263 1.39 9.51 -15.77
C LEU A 263 2.40 10.51 -15.17
N TYR A 264 3.50 10.79 -15.89
CA TYR A 264 4.54 11.73 -15.44
C TYR A 264 4.41 13.13 -16.05
N SER A 265 3.96 13.21 -17.31
CA SER A 265 3.87 14.47 -18.05
C SER A 265 2.64 15.30 -17.68
N GLY A 266 1.57 14.65 -17.19
CA GLY A 266 0.27 15.26 -16.92
C GLY A 266 -0.69 15.16 -18.10
N GLU A 267 -1.78 15.91 -18.04
CA GLU A 267 -2.89 15.82 -19.00
C GLU A 267 -3.12 17.14 -19.72
N THR A 268 -3.32 17.09 -21.04
CA THR A 268 -3.76 18.24 -21.84
C THR A 268 -5.13 17.96 -22.41
N PHE A 269 -6.12 18.73 -22.00
CA PHE A 269 -7.51 18.66 -22.44
C PHE A 269 -7.86 19.89 -23.30
N ASP A 270 -8.32 19.66 -24.53
CA ASP A 270 -8.82 20.71 -25.41
C ASP A 270 -10.34 20.61 -25.52
N ALA A 271 -11.05 21.49 -24.80
CA ALA A 271 -12.52 21.52 -24.79
C ALA A 271 -13.12 21.76 -26.18
N ARG A 272 -12.39 22.39 -27.11
CA ARG A 272 -12.88 22.61 -28.49
C ARG A 272 -13.01 21.31 -29.29
N ARG A 273 -12.39 20.23 -28.79
CA ARG A 273 -12.44 18.88 -29.36
C ARG A 273 -13.47 17.99 -28.66
N ASP A 274 -14.18 18.51 -27.65
CA ASP A 274 -15.16 17.74 -26.91
C ASP A 274 -16.29 17.26 -27.84
N LEU A 275 -16.82 16.06 -27.57
CA LEU A 275 -17.85 15.42 -28.39
C LEU A 275 -19.08 15.13 -27.53
N PRO A 276 -19.94 16.12 -27.27
CA PRO A 276 -21.12 15.94 -26.42
C PRO A 276 -22.01 14.79 -26.92
N GLY A 277 -22.38 13.88 -26.01
CA GLY A 277 -23.24 12.74 -26.32
C GLY A 277 -22.58 11.59 -27.06
N TRP A 278 -21.24 11.57 -27.24
CA TRP A 278 -20.54 10.50 -27.97
C TRP A 278 -20.82 9.09 -27.42
N SER A 279 -21.05 8.94 -26.13
CA SER A 279 -21.38 7.67 -25.45
C SER A 279 -22.89 7.46 -25.25
N GLN A 280 -23.74 8.24 -25.95
CA GLN A 280 -25.19 8.07 -25.99
C GLN A 280 -25.63 7.42 -27.32
N PRO A 281 -26.79 6.75 -27.35
CA PRO A 281 -27.35 6.23 -28.61
C PRO A 281 -27.73 7.37 -29.58
N ALA A 282 -27.80 7.05 -30.87
CA ALA A 282 -28.10 7.98 -31.96
C ALA A 282 -27.07 9.12 -32.17
N PHE A 283 -25.84 8.93 -31.71
CA PHE A 283 -24.73 9.84 -32.01
C PHE A 283 -24.19 9.54 -33.42
N ASP A 284 -23.96 10.58 -34.23
CA ASP A 284 -23.41 10.42 -35.58
C ASP A 284 -21.89 10.15 -35.54
N ASP A 285 -21.53 8.87 -35.57
CA ASP A 285 -20.15 8.40 -35.62
C ASP A 285 -19.66 8.08 -37.03
N SER A 286 -20.37 8.55 -38.07
CA SER A 286 -20.03 8.23 -39.47
C SER A 286 -18.63 8.69 -39.88
N SER A 287 -18.11 9.72 -39.21
CA SER A 287 -16.76 10.26 -39.36
C SER A 287 -15.68 9.54 -38.54
N TRP A 288 -16.06 8.64 -37.62
CA TRP A 288 -15.12 7.89 -36.79
C TRP A 288 -14.48 6.76 -37.59
N THR A 289 -13.25 6.39 -37.25
CA THR A 289 -12.51 5.33 -37.93
C THR A 289 -12.90 3.97 -37.36
N PRO A 290 -13.10 2.91 -38.16
CA PRO A 290 -13.21 1.55 -37.63
C PRO A 290 -11.98 1.17 -36.80
N VAL A 291 -12.18 0.42 -35.73
CA VAL A 291 -11.06 -0.12 -34.93
C VAL A 291 -10.30 -1.22 -35.67
N GLU A 292 -9.08 -1.50 -35.24
CA GLU A 292 -8.36 -2.71 -35.63
C GLU A 292 -8.54 -3.81 -34.56
N THR A 293 -8.84 -5.03 -34.98
CA THR A 293 -8.92 -6.18 -34.07
C THR A 293 -7.53 -6.78 -33.83
N GLY A 294 -7.21 -7.08 -32.57
CA GLY A 294 -5.99 -7.76 -32.15
C GLY A 294 -6.28 -9.04 -31.37
N THR A 295 -5.21 -9.62 -30.81
CA THR A 295 -5.27 -10.82 -29.98
C THR A 295 -4.81 -10.50 -28.56
N LEU A 296 -5.58 -10.95 -27.57
CA LEU A 296 -5.18 -10.95 -26.17
C LEU A 296 -5.10 -12.41 -25.72
N ASP A 297 -4.03 -12.77 -25.00
CA ASP A 297 -4.02 -14.06 -24.32
C ASP A 297 -4.93 -13.99 -23.09
N VAL A 298 -6.16 -14.48 -23.26
CA VAL A 298 -7.18 -14.51 -22.22
C VAL A 298 -6.79 -15.37 -21.00
N ALA A 299 -5.75 -16.21 -21.10
CA ALA A 299 -5.22 -16.94 -19.95
C ALA A 299 -4.47 -16.02 -18.95
N THR A 300 -4.06 -14.83 -19.38
CA THR A 300 -3.46 -13.81 -18.51
C THR A 300 -4.51 -13.04 -17.69
N LEU A 301 -5.80 -13.17 -18.05
CA LEU A 301 -6.88 -12.44 -17.39
C LEU A 301 -7.14 -12.99 -15.99
N VAL A 302 -7.08 -12.11 -15.00
CA VAL A 302 -7.29 -12.47 -13.59
C VAL A 302 -8.29 -11.53 -12.93
N ALA A 303 -9.12 -12.07 -12.03
CA ALA A 303 -10.01 -11.25 -11.21
C ALA A 303 -9.19 -10.45 -10.15
N PRO A 304 -9.66 -9.27 -9.71
CA PRO A 304 -9.00 -8.50 -8.66
C PRO A 304 -9.05 -9.25 -7.32
N THR A 305 -7.99 -9.14 -6.51
CA THR A 305 -7.92 -9.69 -5.14
C THR A 305 -8.07 -8.63 -4.05
N GLY A 306 -8.06 -7.35 -4.41
CA GLY A 306 -8.12 -6.20 -3.50
C GLY A 306 -8.98 -5.07 -4.06
N PRO A 307 -9.16 -3.98 -3.29
CA PRO A 307 -9.94 -2.83 -3.74
C PRO A 307 -9.27 -2.11 -4.92
N PRO A 308 -10.04 -1.39 -5.74
CA PRO A 308 -9.54 -0.58 -6.85
C PRO A 308 -8.95 0.75 -6.37
N VAL A 309 -8.31 1.48 -7.27
CA VAL A 309 -7.96 2.90 -7.06
C VAL A 309 -9.22 3.76 -7.23
N ARG A 310 -9.48 4.66 -6.28
CA ARG A 310 -10.63 5.57 -6.27
C ARG A 310 -10.22 6.99 -5.88
N ARG A 311 -11.17 7.91 -6.06
CA ARG A 311 -11.14 9.25 -5.45
C ARG A 311 -11.56 9.10 -3.99
N THR A 312 -10.61 9.11 -3.05
CA THR A 312 -10.86 8.72 -1.65
C THR A 312 -11.19 9.89 -0.73
N GLU A 313 -10.72 11.10 -1.08
CA GLU A 313 -10.95 12.31 -0.30
C GLU A 313 -10.83 13.55 -1.20
N VAL A 314 -11.43 14.67 -0.78
CA VAL A 314 -11.27 15.97 -1.43
C VAL A 314 -10.75 16.98 -0.40
N LEU A 315 -9.67 17.68 -0.73
CA LEU A 315 -9.07 18.71 0.12
C LEU A 315 -9.31 20.10 -0.49
N PRO A 316 -9.81 21.07 0.31
CA PRO A 316 -9.97 22.44 -0.14
C PRO A 316 -8.62 23.15 -0.25
N VAL A 317 -8.59 24.24 -1.01
CA VAL A 317 -7.47 25.18 -0.99
C VAL A 317 -7.33 25.78 0.42
N ARG A 318 -6.12 25.72 0.98
CA ARG A 318 -5.79 26.36 2.26
C ARG A 318 -5.40 27.83 2.05
N GLU A 319 -4.57 28.10 1.05
CA GLU A 319 -4.05 29.44 0.79
C GLU A 319 -3.77 29.65 -0.69
N ILE A 320 -4.00 30.88 -1.18
CA ILE A 320 -3.54 31.36 -2.48
C ILE A 320 -2.60 32.53 -2.22
N SER A 321 -1.40 32.48 -2.79
CA SER A 321 -0.37 33.49 -2.61
C SER A 321 0.34 33.83 -3.93
N THR A 322 1.17 34.87 -3.91
CA THR A 322 1.97 35.29 -5.05
C THR A 322 3.44 35.01 -4.78
N SER A 323 4.09 34.27 -5.68
CA SER A 323 5.52 33.96 -5.58
C SER A 323 6.39 35.21 -5.77
N PRO A 324 7.68 35.18 -5.38
CA PRO A 324 8.61 36.30 -5.62
C PRO A 324 8.70 36.76 -7.08
N SER A 325 8.56 35.85 -8.03
CA SER A 325 8.52 36.13 -9.47
C SER A 325 7.14 36.53 -10.02
N GLY A 326 6.12 36.62 -9.16
CA GLY A 326 4.77 37.06 -9.53
C GLY A 326 3.84 35.94 -10.01
N ARG A 327 4.16 34.67 -9.72
CA ARG A 327 3.30 33.52 -10.07
C ARG A 327 2.21 33.30 -9.02
N THR A 328 1.08 32.71 -9.42
CA THR A 328 0.01 32.36 -8.48
C THR A 328 0.28 30.98 -7.92
N LEU A 329 0.47 30.89 -6.60
CA LEU A 329 0.70 29.65 -5.87
C LEU A 329 -0.53 29.28 -5.05
N VAL A 330 -0.82 27.99 -5.00
CA VAL A 330 -1.93 27.41 -4.24
C VAL A 330 -1.34 26.38 -3.28
N ASP A 331 -1.61 26.52 -1.98
CA ASP A 331 -1.24 25.54 -0.94
C ASP A 331 -2.48 24.78 -0.50
N PHE A 332 -2.41 23.45 -0.49
CA PHE A 332 -3.46 22.57 0.05
C PHE A 332 -3.22 22.19 1.52
N GLY A 333 -2.10 22.61 2.10
CA GLY A 333 -1.71 22.36 3.49
C GLY A 333 -1.24 20.94 3.77
N GLN A 334 -1.26 20.06 2.76
CA GLN A 334 -0.93 18.64 2.83
C GLN A 334 -0.26 18.21 1.52
N ASN A 335 0.90 17.56 1.61
CA ASN A 335 1.49 16.83 0.49
C ASN A 335 0.66 15.56 0.25
N LEU A 336 -0.12 15.57 -0.82
CA LEU A 336 -1.10 14.56 -1.19
C LEU A 336 -0.73 13.93 -2.53
N VAL A 337 -1.45 12.87 -2.90
CA VAL A 337 -1.34 12.26 -4.23
C VAL A 337 -2.71 12.22 -4.88
N GLY A 338 -2.78 12.68 -6.12
CA GLY A 338 -4.02 12.77 -6.85
C GLY A 338 -3.95 13.83 -7.94
N ARG A 339 -5.00 14.65 -8.05
CA ARG A 339 -5.16 15.63 -9.13
C ARG A 339 -6.04 16.80 -8.70
N LEU A 340 -6.03 17.90 -9.46
CA LEU A 340 -6.94 19.02 -9.21
C LEU A 340 -8.23 18.90 -10.02
N ARG A 341 -9.36 19.15 -9.36
CA ARG A 341 -10.62 19.47 -10.01
C ARG A 341 -10.76 20.99 -10.07
N LEU A 342 -11.00 21.50 -11.27
CA LEU A 342 -11.08 22.91 -11.59
C LEU A 342 -12.54 23.28 -11.89
N SER A 343 -13.03 24.35 -11.27
CA SER A 343 -14.26 25.04 -11.65
C SER A 343 -13.87 26.24 -12.52
N LEU A 344 -13.84 26.02 -13.84
CA LEU A 344 -13.35 26.99 -14.80
C LEU A 344 -14.46 28.00 -15.16
N PRO A 345 -14.19 29.31 -15.06
CA PRO A 345 -15.15 30.34 -15.43
C PRO A 345 -15.36 30.40 -16.95
N ASP A 346 -16.39 31.15 -17.37
CA ASP A 346 -16.58 31.46 -18.78
C ASP A 346 -15.46 32.39 -19.29
N ALA A 347 -14.86 32.02 -20.42
CA ALA A 347 -13.75 32.73 -21.03
C ALA A 347 -13.67 32.41 -22.54
N PRO A 348 -13.03 33.26 -23.36
CA PRO A 348 -12.95 33.05 -24.81
C PRO A 348 -12.38 31.68 -25.21
N ALA A 349 -12.86 31.15 -26.33
CA ALA A 349 -12.30 29.94 -26.93
C ALA A 349 -10.79 30.10 -27.20
N GLY A 350 -10.01 29.09 -26.84
CA GLY A 350 -8.55 29.10 -26.93
C GLY A 350 -7.83 29.68 -25.71
N THR A 351 -8.54 30.16 -24.69
CA THR A 351 -7.92 30.48 -23.40
C THR A 351 -7.35 29.21 -22.78
N GLU A 352 -6.07 29.25 -22.41
CA GLU A 352 -5.33 28.13 -21.83
C GLU A 352 -5.11 28.38 -20.33
N VAL A 353 -5.47 27.39 -19.50
CA VAL A 353 -5.15 27.35 -18.07
C VAL A 353 -4.14 26.23 -17.84
N THR A 354 -3.00 26.57 -17.23
CA THR A 354 -1.92 25.62 -16.94
C THR A 354 -1.74 25.49 -15.43
N VAL A 355 -1.64 24.26 -14.95
CA VAL A 355 -1.42 23.90 -13.54
C VAL A 355 -0.18 23.03 -13.44
N ARG A 356 0.84 23.51 -12.71
CA ARG A 356 2.05 22.74 -12.39
C ARG A 356 2.05 22.32 -10.94
N HIS A 357 2.52 21.13 -10.63
CA HIS A 357 2.43 20.55 -9.29
C HIS A 357 3.82 20.32 -8.68
N ALA A 358 3.99 20.55 -7.37
CA ALA A 358 5.19 20.13 -6.64
C ALA A 358 4.94 19.91 -5.15
N GLU A 359 5.83 19.16 -4.51
CA GLU A 359 5.74 18.83 -3.09
C GLU A 359 6.11 19.99 -2.16
N VAL A 360 7.04 20.85 -2.60
CA VAL A 360 7.65 21.91 -1.77
C VAL A 360 7.80 23.22 -2.53
N LEU A 361 8.02 24.29 -1.77
CA LEU A 361 8.55 25.55 -2.28
C LEU A 361 10.03 25.66 -1.95
N GLU A 362 10.82 26.23 -2.85
CA GLU A 362 12.23 26.57 -2.64
C GLU A 362 12.42 28.06 -2.95
N HIS A 363 12.94 28.82 -1.98
CA HIS A 363 13.04 30.28 -2.06
C HIS A 363 11.72 31.00 -2.41
N GLY A 364 10.57 30.41 -2.01
CA GLY A 364 9.24 30.93 -2.30
C GLY A 364 8.71 30.64 -3.70
N GLU A 365 9.43 29.86 -4.51
CA GLU A 365 9.02 29.41 -5.84
C GLU A 365 8.70 27.91 -5.83
N LEU A 366 7.96 27.43 -6.84
CA LEU A 366 7.61 26.02 -6.96
C LEU A 366 8.87 25.14 -7.18
N GLY A 367 9.15 24.23 -6.25
CA GLY A 367 10.36 23.39 -6.27
C GLY A 367 10.25 22.17 -7.20
N THR A 368 10.40 22.35 -8.51
CA THR A 368 10.19 21.26 -9.50
C THR A 368 11.44 20.49 -9.90
N ARG A 369 12.66 20.94 -9.54
CA ARG A 369 13.91 20.21 -9.85
C ARG A 369 13.86 18.73 -9.43
N PRO A 370 13.35 18.36 -8.24
CA PRO A 370 13.35 16.95 -7.80
C PRO A 370 12.37 16.05 -8.55
N LEU A 371 11.48 16.60 -9.38
CA LEU A 371 10.60 15.82 -10.26
C LEU A 371 11.37 15.17 -11.42
N ARG A 372 12.61 15.61 -11.67
CA ARG A 372 13.49 15.14 -12.75
C ARG A 372 12.81 15.26 -14.11
N GLY A 373 12.59 14.15 -14.82
CA GLY A 373 11.94 14.11 -16.13
C GLY A 373 10.40 14.14 -16.09
N ALA A 374 9.77 14.22 -14.92
CA ALA A 374 8.32 14.37 -14.82
C ALA A 374 7.91 15.85 -14.89
N ASP A 375 7.10 16.22 -15.89
CA ASP A 375 6.58 17.59 -16.02
C ASP A 375 5.54 17.92 -14.94
N ALA A 376 4.74 16.93 -14.51
CA ALA A 376 3.62 17.07 -13.57
C ALA A 376 2.70 18.27 -13.88
N THR A 377 2.34 18.44 -15.16
CA THR A 377 1.69 19.65 -15.67
C THR A 377 0.40 19.33 -16.42
N ASP A 378 -0.69 19.90 -15.92
CA ASP A 378 -2.02 19.79 -16.51
C ASP A 378 -2.39 21.08 -17.26
N VAL A 379 -3.04 20.94 -18.42
CA VAL A 379 -3.41 22.05 -19.30
C VAL A 379 -4.85 21.88 -19.78
N VAL A 380 -5.64 22.96 -19.65
CA VAL A 380 -7.02 23.03 -20.18
C VAL A 380 -7.13 24.16 -21.18
N VAL A 381 -7.53 23.83 -22.41
CA VAL A 381 -7.90 24.82 -23.44
C VAL A 381 -9.41 24.93 -23.50
N LEU A 382 -9.93 26.13 -23.25
CA LEU A 382 -11.37 26.41 -23.21
C LEU A 382 -11.97 26.56 -24.61
N ASP A 383 -13.26 26.29 -24.74
CA ASP A 383 -14.03 26.32 -25.99
C ASP A 383 -14.95 27.55 -26.13
N GLY A 384 -14.97 28.43 -25.12
CA GLY A 384 -15.88 29.57 -25.09
C GLY A 384 -17.31 29.21 -24.67
N GLN A 385 -17.53 28.02 -24.10
CA GLN A 385 -18.82 27.55 -23.59
C GLN A 385 -18.70 27.22 -22.09
N GLY A 386 -18.46 28.24 -21.25
CA GLY A 386 -18.36 28.08 -19.80
C GLY A 386 -19.64 28.50 -19.04
N PRO A 387 -19.66 28.32 -17.70
CA PRO A 387 -18.61 27.71 -16.88
C PRO A 387 -18.55 26.18 -17.03
N ARG A 388 -17.40 25.56 -16.71
CA ARG A 388 -17.19 24.10 -16.80
C ARG A 388 -16.45 23.56 -15.59
N THR A 389 -16.71 22.31 -15.22
CA THR A 389 -15.86 21.56 -14.29
C THR A 389 -14.96 20.61 -15.07
N TRP A 390 -13.68 20.54 -14.72
CA TRP A 390 -12.73 19.63 -15.32
C TRP A 390 -11.82 19.00 -14.27
N GLU A 391 -11.52 17.72 -14.44
CA GLU A 391 -10.61 16.93 -13.63
C GLU A 391 -9.83 16.02 -14.59
N PRO A 392 -8.48 15.92 -14.48
CA PRO A 392 -7.72 14.99 -15.30
C PRO A 392 -8.25 13.55 -15.16
N ARG A 393 -8.08 12.70 -16.17
CA ARG A 393 -8.57 11.31 -16.13
C ARG A 393 -7.47 10.28 -15.92
N PHE A 394 -6.35 10.41 -16.61
CA PHE A 394 -5.35 9.36 -16.79
C PHE A 394 -3.96 9.72 -16.27
N THR A 395 -3.90 10.70 -15.35
CA THR A 395 -2.67 11.11 -14.66
C THR A 395 -2.92 11.27 -13.16
N PHE A 396 -1.82 11.34 -12.41
CA PHE A 396 -1.79 11.70 -11.00
C PHE A 396 -0.43 12.34 -10.67
N HIS A 397 -0.42 13.17 -9.64
CA HIS A 397 0.75 13.92 -9.18
C HIS A 397 0.89 13.77 -7.67
N GLY A 398 2.12 13.76 -7.16
CA GLY A 398 2.42 13.97 -5.74
C GLY A 398 2.76 15.44 -5.50
N PHE A 399 1.96 16.14 -4.70
CA PHE A 399 2.11 17.58 -4.50
C PHE A 399 1.44 18.09 -3.22
N ARG A 400 1.97 19.21 -2.72
CA ARG A 400 1.27 20.08 -1.75
C ARG A 400 0.89 21.42 -2.39
N TYR A 401 1.71 21.87 -3.33
CA TYR A 401 1.59 23.16 -3.96
C TYR A 401 1.27 23.01 -5.44
N ALA A 402 0.47 23.95 -5.95
CA ALA A 402 0.27 24.12 -7.38
C ALA A 402 0.61 25.55 -7.81
N GLU A 403 1.23 25.70 -8.98
CA GLU A 403 1.37 26.98 -9.68
C GLU A 403 0.31 27.04 -10.77
N VAL A 404 -0.54 28.08 -10.73
CA VAL A 404 -1.62 28.28 -11.71
C VAL A 404 -1.30 29.49 -12.60
N SER A 405 -1.44 29.31 -13.91
CA SER A 405 -1.26 30.39 -14.88
C SER A 405 -2.32 30.34 -15.97
N GLY A 406 -2.59 31.49 -16.60
CA GLY A 406 -3.63 31.61 -17.63
C GLY A 406 -5.07 31.64 -17.09
N TRP A 407 -5.25 31.68 -15.76
CA TRP A 407 -6.59 31.72 -15.14
C TRP A 407 -7.41 32.93 -15.61
N PRO A 408 -8.67 32.76 -16.08
CA PRO A 408 -9.50 33.87 -16.50
C PRO A 408 -10.08 34.63 -15.31
N GLY A 409 -9.61 35.86 -15.08
CA GLY A 409 -10.08 36.70 -13.98
C GLY A 409 -9.30 36.45 -12.69
N GLU A 410 -9.99 36.49 -11.55
CA GLU A 410 -9.41 36.23 -10.23
C GLU A 410 -9.60 34.76 -9.86
N LEU A 411 -8.52 34.10 -9.42
CA LEU A 411 -8.57 32.75 -8.88
C LEU A 411 -8.95 32.81 -7.40
N THR A 412 -9.99 32.09 -7.01
CA THR A 412 -10.47 32.01 -5.63
C THR A 412 -10.35 30.58 -5.07
N PRO A 413 -10.32 30.39 -3.74
CA PRO A 413 -10.23 29.07 -3.14
C PRO A 413 -11.36 28.10 -3.52
N GLY A 414 -12.52 28.60 -3.94
CA GLY A 414 -13.66 27.77 -4.38
C GLY A 414 -13.54 27.24 -5.81
N ASP A 415 -12.54 27.71 -6.57
CA ASP A 415 -12.36 27.34 -7.97
C ASP A 415 -11.52 26.06 -8.14
N LEU A 416 -10.86 25.61 -7.08
CA LEU A 416 -9.94 24.47 -7.09
C LEU A 416 -10.22 23.58 -5.89
N GLU A 417 -10.12 22.27 -6.10
CA GLU A 417 -10.04 21.30 -5.03
C GLU A 417 -9.08 20.18 -5.41
N ALA A 418 -8.33 19.67 -4.43
CA ALA A 418 -7.44 18.54 -4.64
C ALA A 418 -8.19 17.24 -4.37
N VAL A 419 -8.31 16.41 -5.40
CA VAL A 419 -8.93 15.09 -5.33
C VAL A 419 -7.83 14.08 -5.01
N VAL A 420 -7.86 13.51 -3.81
CA VAL A 420 -6.90 12.51 -3.35
C VAL A 420 -7.25 11.17 -4.00
N VAL A 421 -6.25 10.51 -4.57
CA VAL A 421 -6.38 9.25 -5.32
C VAL A 421 -5.39 8.22 -4.80
N HIS A 422 -5.88 7.07 -4.37
CA HIS A 422 -5.09 5.89 -4.03
C HIS A 422 -5.97 4.64 -4.05
N THR A 423 -5.38 3.46 -3.89
CA THR A 423 -6.13 2.22 -3.65
C THR A 423 -7.06 2.41 -2.45
N ASP A 424 -8.35 2.11 -2.58
CA ASP A 424 -9.38 2.34 -1.56
C ASP A 424 -9.31 1.31 -0.41
N LEU A 425 -8.14 1.27 0.23
CA LEU A 425 -7.84 0.45 1.39
C LEU A 425 -8.67 0.94 2.58
N ARG A 426 -9.21 -0.02 3.33
CA ARG A 426 -9.94 0.29 4.58
C ARG A 426 -8.94 0.62 5.68
N ARG A 427 -9.11 1.77 6.34
CA ARG A 427 -8.31 2.13 7.52
C ARG A 427 -8.56 1.13 8.64
N THR A 428 -7.49 0.57 9.21
CA THR A 428 -7.56 -0.41 10.30
C THR A 428 -6.89 0.07 11.57
N GLY A 429 -5.95 1.03 11.52
CA GLY A 429 -5.16 1.40 12.70
C GLY A 429 -5.00 2.90 12.93
N THR A 430 -5.11 3.33 14.18
CA THR A 430 -4.84 4.72 14.61
C THR A 430 -3.86 4.77 15.79
N PHE A 431 -3.22 5.92 15.96
CA PHE A 431 -2.32 6.21 17.08
C PHE A 431 -2.48 7.67 17.50
N ALA A 432 -2.25 7.95 18.79
CA ALA A 432 -2.11 9.30 19.33
C ALA A 432 -1.26 9.26 20.61
N CYS A 433 -0.59 10.36 20.97
CA CYS A 433 0.21 10.49 22.17
C CYS A 433 0.26 11.93 22.70
N SER A 434 1.00 12.16 23.77
CA SER A 434 1.09 13.48 24.41
C SER A 434 2.04 14.47 23.72
N ASP A 435 2.93 14.00 22.84
CA ASP A 435 3.85 14.87 22.09
C ASP A 435 3.25 15.17 20.70
N PRO A 436 2.93 16.45 20.40
CA PRO A 436 2.26 16.81 19.15
C PRO A 436 3.12 16.60 17.90
N ASP A 437 4.45 16.59 18.02
CA ASP A 437 5.35 16.35 16.89
C ASP A 437 5.38 14.85 16.55
N VAL A 438 5.30 13.98 17.57
CA VAL A 438 5.18 12.52 17.36
C VAL A 438 3.81 12.16 16.78
N ASP A 439 2.74 12.83 17.20
CA ASP A 439 1.42 12.69 16.56
C ASP A 439 1.45 13.16 15.10
N ARG A 440 2.09 14.30 14.83
CA ARG A 440 2.29 14.78 13.45
C ARG A 440 3.13 13.80 12.64
N LEU A 441 4.18 13.22 13.20
CA LEU A 441 4.99 12.19 12.55
C LEU A 441 4.11 10.99 12.14
N HIS A 442 3.24 10.51 13.02
CA HIS A 442 2.34 9.39 12.71
C HIS A 442 1.38 9.74 11.56
N GLU A 443 0.79 10.93 11.57
CA GLU A 443 -0.03 11.41 10.46
C GLU A 443 0.76 11.54 9.15
N ASN A 444 2.01 11.97 9.22
CA ASN A 444 2.90 12.01 8.06
C ASN A 444 3.15 10.61 7.48
N VAL A 445 3.27 9.58 8.34
CA VAL A 445 3.36 8.17 7.89
C VAL A 445 2.08 7.74 7.18
N VAL A 446 0.91 8.08 7.73
CA VAL A 446 -0.39 7.78 7.10
C VAL A 446 -0.50 8.39 5.72
N TRP A 447 -0.19 9.68 5.58
CA TRP A 447 -0.24 10.38 4.29
C TRP A 447 0.82 9.86 3.31
N GLY A 448 2.02 9.53 3.80
CA GLY A 448 3.07 8.94 2.98
C GLY A 448 2.68 7.56 2.43
N MET A 449 2.00 6.74 3.25
CA MET A 449 1.43 5.47 2.82
C MET A 449 0.32 5.67 1.79
N ARG A 450 -0.67 6.52 2.08
CA ARG A 450 -1.78 6.80 1.13
C ARG A 450 -1.25 7.23 -0.22
N GLY A 451 -0.24 8.10 -0.24
CA GLY A 451 0.34 8.59 -1.47
C GLY A 451 0.99 7.51 -2.34
N ASN A 452 1.54 6.48 -1.72
CA ASN A 452 2.33 5.46 -2.41
C ASN A 452 1.63 4.10 -2.52
N PHE A 453 0.39 3.98 -2.07
CA PHE A 453 -0.43 2.79 -2.28
C PHE A 453 -1.45 3.07 -3.37
N LEU A 454 -0.96 3.36 -4.58
CA LEU A 454 -1.76 3.58 -5.78
C LEU A 454 -1.56 2.37 -6.70
N ASP A 455 -2.42 1.38 -6.50
CA ASP A 455 -2.46 0.07 -7.14
C ASP A 455 -1.25 -0.86 -6.87
N VAL A 456 -0.03 -0.31 -6.92
CA VAL A 456 1.22 -0.93 -6.47
C VAL A 456 1.83 -0.10 -5.33
N PRO A 457 2.64 -0.70 -4.43
CA PRO A 457 3.30 0.03 -3.35
C PRO A 457 4.55 0.75 -3.88
N THR A 458 4.37 1.96 -4.40
CA THR A 458 5.45 2.74 -5.03
C THR A 458 6.47 3.24 -4.02
N ASP A 459 7.69 3.56 -4.46
CA ASP A 459 8.69 4.24 -3.64
C ASP A 459 8.28 5.70 -3.34
N CYS A 460 7.94 6.44 -4.39
CA CYS A 460 7.51 7.82 -4.34
C CYS A 460 6.42 8.10 -5.41
N PRO A 461 5.57 9.14 -5.27
CA PRO A 461 4.42 9.32 -6.16
C PRO A 461 4.54 10.49 -7.16
N GLN A 462 5.63 11.25 -7.14
CA GLN A 462 5.76 12.56 -7.80
C GLN A 462 6.70 12.56 -9.01
N ARG A 463 7.90 11.98 -8.90
CA ARG A 463 8.95 12.04 -9.95
C ARG A 463 8.77 10.94 -10.99
N ASP A 464 9.66 10.90 -11.97
CA ASP A 464 9.78 9.89 -13.03
C ASP A 464 10.29 8.53 -12.51
N GLU A 465 9.62 7.96 -11.51
CA GLU A 465 9.95 6.67 -10.90
C GLU A 465 8.69 5.90 -10.56
N ARG A 466 8.13 6.07 -9.35
CA ARG A 466 6.84 5.50 -8.94
C ARG A 466 6.80 3.99 -9.15
N LEU A 467 7.87 3.30 -8.80
CA LEU A 467 8.06 1.88 -9.03
C LEU A 467 7.78 1.10 -7.74
N GLY A 468 7.28 -0.13 -7.86
CA GLY A 468 7.04 -1.00 -6.71
C GLY A 468 8.32 -1.57 -6.09
N TRP A 469 9.18 -0.71 -5.54
CA TRP A 469 10.47 -1.09 -4.97
C TRP A 469 10.29 -2.04 -3.78
N THR A 470 10.96 -3.20 -3.86
CA THR A 470 10.73 -4.31 -2.95
C THR A 470 11.32 -4.05 -1.55
N GLY A 471 12.48 -3.38 -1.48
CA GLY A 471 13.15 -3.06 -0.21
C GLY A 471 12.37 -2.06 0.63
N ASP A 472 11.77 -1.07 -0.02
CA ASP A 472 10.92 -0.06 0.60
C ASP A 472 9.69 -0.72 1.25
N LEU A 473 8.98 -1.55 0.49
CA LEU A 473 7.79 -2.22 1.01
C LEU A 473 8.15 -3.17 2.16
N GLN A 474 9.22 -3.95 2.09
CA GLN A 474 9.49 -4.96 3.13
C GLN A 474 9.80 -4.33 4.50
N VAL A 475 10.46 -3.16 4.53
CA VAL A 475 10.70 -2.44 5.78
C VAL A 475 9.42 -1.78 6.31
N PHE A 476 8.53 -1.34 5.42
CA PHE A 476 7.31 -0.63 5.79
C PHE A 476 6.09 -1.54 6.02
N ALA A 477 6.10 -2.79 5.52
CA ALA A 477 4.98 -3.73 5.58
C ALA A 477 4.35 -3.89 6.98
N PRO A 478 5.12 -3.94 8.10
CA PRO A 478 4.54 -3.98 9.44
C PRO A 478 3.68 -2.76 9.77
N SER A 479 4.16 -1.55 9.46
CA SER A 479 3.42 -0.31 9.67
C SER A 479 2.20 -0.24 8.75
N ALA A 480 2.38 -0.56 7.47
CA ALA A 480 1.31 -0.55 6.48
C ALA A 480 0.12 -1.44 6.89
N SER A 481 0.43 -2.66 7.32
CA SER A 481 -0.57 -3.68 7.69
C SER A 481 -1.25 -3.42 9.04
N PHE A 482 -0.70 -2.53 9.87
CA PHE A 482 -1.41 -2.02 11.04
C PHE A 482 -2.38 -0.90 10.63
N LEU A 483 -1.90 0.05 9.81
CA LEU A 483 -2.62 1.26 9.44
C LEU A 483 -3.83 1.00 8.54
N TYR A 484 -3.69 0.12 7.55
CA TYR A 484 -4.75 -0.23 6.60
C TYR A 484 -4.81 -1.74 6.34
N ASP A 485 -5.96 -2.19 5.87
CA ASP A 485 -6.17 -3.53 5.32
C ASP A 485 -5.48 -3.64 3.95
N THR A 486 -4.21 -4.06 3.95
CA THR A 486 -3.35 -4.14 2.76
C THR A 486 -3.42 -5.49 2.05
N THR A 487 -4.12 -6.47 2.61
CA THR A 487 -3.94 -7.89 2.25
C THR A 487 -4.34 -8.19 0.81
N GLY A 488 -5.49 -7.69 0.35
CA GLY A 488 -5.95 -7.92 -1.03
C GLY A 488 -5.01 -7.32 -2.09
N MET A 489 -4.53 -6.10 -1.86
CA MET A 489 -3.59 -5.41 -2.76
C MET A 489 -2.23 -6.10 -2.77
N LEU A 490 -1.66 -6.38 -1.60
CA LEU A 490 -0.35 -7.01 -1.50
C LEU A 490 -0.36 -8.49 -1.92
N ARG A 491 -1.49 -9.21 -1.81
CA ARG A 491 -1.66 -10.53 -2.44
C ARG A 491 -1.52 -10.46 -3.95
N SER A 492 -2.10 -9.44 -4.60
CA SER A 492 -1.93 -9.23 -6.05
C SER A 492 -0.48 -8.90 -6.40
N TRP A 493 0.15 -7.99 -5.66
CA TRP A 493 1.55 -7.59 -5.91
C TRP A 493 2.53 -8.75 -5.69
N LEU A 494 2.32 -9.57 -4.66
CA LEU A 494 3.12 -10.77 -4.41
C LEU A 494 2.94 -11.83 -5.52
N ALA A 495 1.79 -11.88 -6.19
CA ALA A 495 1.60 -12.74 -7.35
C ALA A 495 2.44 -12.27 -8.55
N ASP A 496 2.52 -10.95 -8.78
CA ASP A 496 3.42 -10.35 -9.78
C ASP A 496 4.89 -10.61 -9.44
N LEU A 497 5.29 -10.42 -8.18
CA LEU A 497 6.64 -10.71 -7.70
C LEU A 497 7.00 -12.17 -7.95
N ALA A 498 6.14 -13.10 -7.54
CA ALA A 498 6.40 -14.52 -7.63
C ALA A 498 6.47 -15.03 -9.08
N VAL A 499 5.71 -14.45 -10.00
CA VAL A 499 5.74 -14.86 -11.42
C VAL A 499 6.99 -14.31 -12.10
N GLU A 500 7.29 -13.02 -11.98
CA GLU A 500 8.50 -12.44 -12.57
C GLU A 500 9.77 -13.11 -12.01
N GLN A 501 9.85 -13.26 -10.68
CA GLN A 501 10.98 -13.93 -10.02
C GLN A 501 11.25 -15.33 -10.60
N ARG A 502 10.21 -16.16 -10.69
CA ARG A 502 10.37 -17.59 -11.00
C ARG A 502 10.42 -17.89 -12.49
N VAL A 503 9.72 -17.09 -13.30
CA VAL A 503 9.61 -17.33 -14.74
C VAL A 503 10.68 -16.56 -15.50
N ASP A 504 10.96 -15.32 -15.12
CA ASP A 504 11.82 -14.43 -15.91
C ASP A 504 13.22 -14.23 -15.32
N HIS A 505 13.40 -14.55 -14.03
CA HIS A 505 14.60 -14.17 -13.26
C HIS A 505 15.25 -15.31 -12.47
N ASP A 506 14.95 -16.57 -12.81
CA ASP A 506 15.62 -17.76 -12.27
C ASP A 506 15.67 -17.82 -10.73
N GLY A 507 14.61 -17.34 -10.06
CA GLY A 507 14.51 -17.30 -8.60
C GLY A 507 15.04 -16.01 -7.95
N ILE A 508 15.68 -15.12 -8.71
CA ILE A 508 16.12 -13.81 -8.24
C ILE A 508 14.92 -12.86 -8.22
N VAL A 509 14.64 -12.29 -7.06
CA VAL A 509 13.56 -11.31 -6.91
C VAL A 509 13.99 -9.97 -7.55
N PRO A 510 13.18 -9.38 -8.45
CA PRO A 510 13.44 -8.04 -8.99
C PRO A 510 13.52 -6.95 -7.91
N MET A 511 14.31 -5.91 -8.16
CA MET A 511 14.44 -4.77 -7.23
C MET A 511 13.15 -3.95 -7.12
N TYR A 512 12.35 -3.96 -8.17
CA TYR A 512 11.00 -3.40 -8.19
C TYR A 512 10.09 -4.31 -9.02
N VAL A 513 8.83 -4.38 -8.60
CA VAL A 513 7.80 -5.23 -9.21
C VAL A 513 6.55 -4.37 -9.45
N PRO A 514 6.00 -4.33 -10.68
CA PRO A 514 6.49 -5.01 -11.90
C PRO A 514 7.88 -4.57 -12.36
N PHE A 515 8.65 -5.50 -12.93
CA PHE A 515 10.03 -5.27 -13.36
C PHE A 515 10.10 -4.50 -14.69
N LEU A 516 11.04 -3.57 -14.75
CA LEU A 516 11.40 -2.78 -15.92
C LEU A 516 12.93 -2.80 -16.11
N PRO A 517 13.48 -3.00 -17.31
CA PRO A 517 14.93 -2.99 -17.54
C PRO A 517 15.49 -1.55 -17.61
N LEU A 518 15.49 -0.85 -16.47
CA LEU A 518 15.91 0.55 -16.34
C LEU A 518 17.38 0.71 -15.94
N LEU A 519 17.90 -0.19 -15.09
CA LEU A 519 19.27 -0.11 -14.59
C LEU A 519 20.26 -0.86 -15.51
N PRO A 520 21.50 -0.36 -15.65
CA PRO A 520 22.52 -0.97 -16.51
C PRO A 520 23.26 -2.14 -15.83
N PHE A 521 22.98 -2.43 -14.56
CA PHE A 521 23.66 -3.47 -13.78
C PHE A 521 22.90 -4.80 -13.86
N PRO A 522 23.59 -5.95 -13.80
CA PRO A 522 22.94 -7.25 -13.81
C PRO A 522 22.02 -7.40 -12.60
N GLN A 523 20.88 -8.02 -12.79
CA GLN A 523 20.00 -8.40 -11.68
C GLN A 523 20.67 -9.48 -10.85
N GLN A 524 20.87 -9.19 -9.56
CA GLN A 524 21.52 -10.08 -8.60
C GLN A 524 20.61 -10.27 -7.39
N ALA A 525 20.93 -11.25 -6.55
CA ALA A 525 20.18 -11.50 -5.32
C ALA A 525 20.48 -10.39 -4.29
N GLU A 526 19.77 -9.27 -4.39
CA GLU A 526 20.00 -8.06 -3.59
C GLU A 526 19.42 -8.18 -2.17
N VAL A 527 20.31 -8.07 -1.17
CA VAL A 527 19.94 -8.12 0.25
C VAL A 527 18.95 -7.02 0.59
N GLY A 528 17.90 -7.36 1.34
CA GLY A 528 16.90 -6.40 1.80
C GLY A 528 15.87 -6.02 0.74
N TRP A 529 16.16 -6.15 -0.55
CA TRP A 529 15.17 -5.97 -1.61
C TRP A 529 14.51 -7.30 -1.94
N GLY A 530 15.29 -8.32 -2.28
CA GLY A 530 14.73 -9.64 -2.60
C GLY A 530 14.09 -10.35 -1.41
N ASP A 531 14.49 -10.01 -0.19
CA ASP A 531 13.89 -10.51 1.04
C ASP A 531 12.40 -10.14 1.21
N ALA A 532 11.88 -9.21 0.41
CA ALA A 532 10.44 -8.93 0.32
C ALA A 532 9.60 -10.18 0.01
N ALA A 533 10.15 -11.12 -0.77
CA ALA A 533 9.51 -12.42 -1.06
C ALA A 533 9.24 -13.26 0.20
N VAL A 534 9.98 -13.02 1.29
CA VAL A 534 9.86 -13.75 2.55
C VAL A 534 9.19 -12.89 3.63
N VAL A 535 9.64 -11.64 3.77
CA VAL A 535 9.21 -10.76 4.87
C VAL A 535 7.76 -10.31 4.70
N VAL A 536 7.35 -9.89 3.50
CA VAL A 536 5.99 -9.37 3.26
C VAL A 536 4.92 -10.44 3.52
N PRO A 537 4.96 -11.66 2.94
CA PRO A 537 3.94 -12.67 3.22
C PRO A 537 3.95 -13.12 4.70
N TRP A 538 5.11 -13.15 5.35
CA TRP A 538 5.20 -13.45 6.78
C TRP A 538 4.52 -12.38 7.64
N VAL A 539 4.76 -11.11 7.37
CA VAL A 539 4.10 -9.99 8.07
C VAL A 539 2.58 -10.05 7.86
N LEU A 540 2.12 -10.25 6.63
CA LEU A 540 0.69 -10.37 6.36
C LEU A 540 0.06 -11.54 7.12
N TYR A 541 0.70 -12.70 7.17
CA TYR A 541 0.27 -13.83 8.00
C TYR A 541 0.21 -13.44 9.48
N GLN A 542 1.23 -12.79 10.03
CA GLN A 542 1.23 -12.37 11.43
C GLN A 542 0.07 -11.40 11.75
N ARG A 543 -0.29 -10.51 10.82
CA ARG A 543 -1.33 -9.49 11.04
C ARG A 543 -2.75 -10.00 10.79
N THR A 544 -2.93 -10.96 9.88
CA THR A 544 -4.26 -11.45 9.46
C THR A 544 -4.59 -12.86 9.91
N GLY A 545 -3.59 -13.68 10.23
CA GLY A 545 -3.74 -15.11 10.45
C GLY A 545 -3.85 -15.93 9.16
N ASP A 546 -3.70 -15.31 7.98
CA ASP A 546 -3.87 -15.99 6.70
C ASP A 546 -2.66 -16.86 6.30
N ALA A 547 -2.70 -18.13 6.67
CA ALA A 547 -1.69 -19.11 6.25
C ALA A 547 -1.74 -19.42 4.74
N GLY A 548 -2.83 -19.10 4.04
CA GLY A 548 -2.98 -19.23 2.59
C GLY A 548 -1.99 -18.34 1.84
N LEU A 549 -1.66 -17.16 2.35
CA LEU A 549 -0.62 -16.29 1.77
C LEU A 549 0.75 -16.96 1.78
N LEU A 550 1.10 -17.66 2.86
CA LEU A 550 2.33 -18.44 2.93
C LEU A 550 2.30 -19.63 1.97
N ALA A 551 1.13 -20.27 1.82
CA ALA A 551 0.97 -21.38 0.88
C ALA A 551 1.15 -20.93 -0.58
N ASP A 552 0.53 -19.82 -0.96
CA ASP A 552 0.62 -19.19 -2.28
C ASP A 552 2.07 -18.77 -2.59
N GLN A 553 2.79 -18.25 -1.58
CA GLN A 553 4.14 -17.73 -1.72
C GLN A 553 5.26 -18.73 -1.44
N TRP A 554 4.96 -19.94 -0.96
CA TRP A 554 5.96 -20.93 -0.58
C TRP A 554 7.04 -21.12 -1.66
N GLY A 555 6.64 -21.28 -2.92
CA GLY A 555 7.59 -21.47 -4.02
C GLY A 555 8.49 -20.24 -4.27
N SER A 556 7.97 -19.03 -4.08
CA SER A 556 8.74 -17.78 -4.20
C SER A 556 9.74 -17.63 -3.05
N MET A 557 9.27 -17.85 -1.82
CA MET A 557 10.08 -17.82 -0.59
C MET A 557 11.28 -18.76 -0.68
N THR A 558 11.04 -20.02 -1.07
CA THR A 558 12.13 -21.01 -1.14
C THR A 558 13.10 -20.72 -2.27
N ALA A 559 12.61 -20.29 -3.45
CA ALA A 559 13.47 -19.96 -4.58
C ALA A 559 14.40 -18.78 -4.27
N TRP A 560 13.90 -17.76 -3.55
CA TRP A 560 14.72 -16.64 -3.09
C TRP A 560 15.86 -17.11 -2.18
N ILE A 561 15.56 -17.91 -1.16
CA ILE A 561 16.59 -18.40 -0.24
C ILE A 561 17.64 -19.25 -0.97
N ASP A 562 17.21 -20.05 -1.95
CA ASP A 562 18.12 -20.89 -2.73
C ASP A 562 19.12 -20.04 -3.53
N VAL A 563 18.67 -19.00 -4.22
CA VAL A 563 19.58 -18.11 -4.98
C VAL A 563 20.42 -17.22 -4.07
N PHE A 564 19.87 -16.76 -2.95
CA PHE A 564 20.59 -15.89 -2.02
C PHE A 564 21.69 -16.65 -1.26
N ALA A 565 21.40 -17.87 -0.82
CA ALA A 565 22.41 -18.77 -0.26
C ALA A 565 23.47 -19.15 -1.29
N ALA A 566 23.09 -19.36 -2.56
CA ALA A 566 24.05 -19.61 -3.64
C ALA A 566 25.01 -18.43 -3.86
N ARG A 567 24.53 -17.18 -3.74
CA ARG A 567 25.39 -15.96 -3.80
C ARG A 567 26.43 -15.93 -2.67
N ALA A 568 26.10 -16.46 -1.49
CA ALA A 568 27.01 -16.57 -0.35
C ALA A 568 27.98 -17.79 -0.43
N GLY A 569 27.73 -18.74 -1.33
CA GLY A 569 28.55 -19.95 -1.46
C GLY A 569 28.50 -20.89 -0.25
N ALA A 570 29.34 -21.93 -0.26
CA ALA A 570 29.32 -23.00 0.76
C ALA A 570 29.71 -22.52 2.16
N ASP A 571 30.60 -21.52 2.23
CA ASP A 571 31.11 -20.91 3.46
C ASP A 571 30.22 -19.78 3.99
N LEU A 572 29.10 -19.53 3.32
CA LEU A 572 28.14 -18.46 3.61
C LEU A 572 28.81 -17.08 3.68
N ASP A 573 29.79 -16.86 2.80
CA ASP A 573 30.60 -15.66 2.70
C ASP A 573 30.24 -14.90 1.42
N PHE A 574 29.71 -13.69 1.58
CA PHE A 574 29.38 -12.88 0.42
C PHE A 574 30.68 -12.32 -0.19
N PRO A 575 30.91 -12.50 -1.50
CA PRO A 575 32.19 -12.14 -2.11
C PRO A 575 32.51 -10.65 -1.99
N GLU A 576 33.81 -10.34 -1.88
CA GLU A 576 34.29 -8.96 -1.96
C GLU A 576 34.03 -8.36 -3.36
N GLY A 577 33.60 -7.10 -3.40
CA GLY A 577 33.19 -6.44 -4.64
C GLY A 577 31.76 -6.78 -5.07
N GLY A 578 31.31 -6.19 -6.18
CA GLY A 578 29.91 -6.24 -6.60
C GLY A 578 29.08 -5.09 -6.03
N PHE A 579 27.84 -4.98 -6.50
CA PHE A 579 26.91 -3.95 -6.06
C PHE A 579 25.93 -4.53 -5.04
N SER A 580 25.60 -3.72 -4.05
CA SER A 580 24.36 -3.85 -3.30
C SER A 580 23.95 -2.50 -2.73
N PHE A 581 22.66 -2.26 -2.60
CA PHE A 581 22.14 -1.05 -1.96
C PHE A 581 22.54 -0.99 -0.48
N GLY A 582 22.65 -2.15 0.19
CA GLY A 582 23.01 -2.23 1.60
C GLY A 582 22.05 -1.41 2.48
N ASP A 583 22.59 -0.74 3.49
CA ASP A 583 21.81 0.16 4.33
C ASP A 583 21.64 1.55 3.68
N TRP A 584 20.93 1.55 2.56
CA TRP A 584 20.71 2.70 1.67
C TRP A 584 20.26 3.95 2.43
N LEU A 585 20.84 5.10 2.07
CA LEU A 585 20.55 6.40 2.70
C LEU A 585 20.85 6.44 4.21
N ASP A 586 21.87 5.71 4.66
CA ASP A 586 22.57 6.03 5.91
C ASP A 586 22.87 7.54 5.95
N SER A 587 22.60 8.20 7.07
CA SER A 587 22.77 9.65 7.20
C SER A 587 24.20 10.15 6.97
N ALA A 588 25.21 9.28 7.01
CA ALA A 588 26.59 9.61 6.66
C ALA A 588 26.94 9.37 5.18
N ALA A 589 26.04 8.77 4.39
CA ALA A 589 26.28 8.49 2.97
C ALA A 589 26.28 9.80 2.15
N PRO A 590 27.24 10.01 1.25
CA PRO A 590 27.26 11.19 0.37
C PRO A 590 25.99 11.29 -0.49
N PRO A 591 25.49 12.51 -0.78
CA PRO A 591 24.29 12.69 -1.60
C PRO A 591 24.35 12.02 -2.98
N ASP A 592 25.55 11.96 -3.58
CA ASP A 592 25.87 11.35 -4.88
C ASP A 592 26.19 9.85 -4.81
N ASN A 593 26.35 9.27 -3.62
CA ASN A 593 26.54 7.83 -3.44
C ASN A 593 25.77 7.28 -2.22
N PRO A 594 24.44 7.13 -2.33
CA PRO A 594 23.59 6.73 -1.20
C PRO A 594 23.81 5.30 -0.68
N ALA A 595 24.52 4.44 -1.43
CA ALA A 595 24.88 3.08 -1.01
C ALA A 595 26.14 3.03 -0.14
N ALA A 596 26.89 4.14 -0.01
CA ALA A 596 28.12 4.20 0.78
C ALA A 596 27.84 4.31 2.29
N ALA A 597 27.06 3.38 2.82
CA ALA A 597 26.72 3.28 4.23
C ALA A 597 27.92 2.88 5.10
N ARG A 598 27.86 3.20 6.40
CA ARG A 598 28.90 2.80 7.37
C ARG A 598 28.98 1.29 7.58
N THR A 599 27.86 0.60 7.38
CA THR A 599 27.77 -0.86 7.51
C THR A 599 27.99 -1.51 6.15
N PRO A 600 29.04 -2.34 5.97
CA PRO A 600 29.23 -3.03 4.70
C PRO A 600 28.06 -3.95 4.38
N TRP A 601 27.64 -3.97 3.12
CA TRP A 601 26.47 -4.73 2.69
C TRP A 601 26.61 -6.24 2.93
N GLN A 602 27.83 -6.78 2.99
CA GLN A 602 28.08 -8.20 3.31
C GLN A 602 27.67 -8.55 4.74
N CYS A 603 27.90 -7.63 5.68
CA CYS A 603 27.44 -7.76 7.06
C CYS A 603 25.91 -7.82 7.09
N VAL A 604 25.26 -6.93 6.34
CA VAL A 604 23.79 -6.90 6.19
C VAL A 604 23.29 -8.18 5.53
N ALA A 605 23.92 -8.64 4.44
CA ALA A 605 23.54 -9.83 3.68
C ALA A 605 23.60 -11.12 4.52
N THR A 606 24.66 -11.29 5.31
CA THR A 606 24.80 -12.45 6.20
C THR A 606 23.72 -12.44 7.29
N ALA A 607 23.39 -11.27 7.84
CA ALA A 607 22.32 -11.11 8.82
C ALA A 607 20.94 -11.44 8.21
N TYR A 608 20.63 -10.92 7.03
CA TYR A 608 19.39 -11.18 6.32
C TYR A 608 19.26 -12.65 5.88
N LEU A 609 20.34 -13.30 5.46
CA LEU A 609 20.32 -14.73 5.12
C LEU A 609 19.86 -15.57 6.31
N ALA A 610 20.39 -15.28 7.50
CA ALA A 610 19.98 -15.95 8.74
C ALA A 610 18.49 -15.69 9.07
N ARG A 611 18.05 -14.42 9.01
CA ARG A 611 16.65 -14.03 9.28
C ARG A 611 15.67 -14.67 8.31
N SER A 612 15.91 -14.53 7.01
CA SER A 612 14.99 -14.98 5.98
C SER A 612 14.92 -16.51 5.95
N ALA A 613 16.04 -17.22 6.08
CA ALA A 613 16.02 -18.68 6.21
C ALA A 613 15.25 -19.15 7.45
N ARG A 614 15.40 -18.47 8.60
CA ARG A 614 14.61 -18.77 9.81
C ARG A 614 13.12 -18.55 9.58
N THR A 615 12.76 -17.47 8.89
CA THR A 615 11.36 -17.14 8.58
C THR A 615 10.74 -18.19 7.65
N VAL A 616 11.48 -18.69 6.65
CA VAL A 616 11.00 -19.78 5.79
C VAL A 616 10.85 -21.08 6.58
N ALA A 617 11.74 -21.38 7.54
CA ALA A 617 11.58 -22.53 8.43
C ALA A 617 10.29 -22.42 9.26
N GLN A 618 9.99 -21.25 9.81
CA GLN A 618 8.75 -20.98 10.55
C GLN A 618 7.51 -21.09 9.65
N ALA A 619 7.58 -20.58 8.42
CA ALA A 619 6.49 -20.75 7.44
C ALA A 619 6.26 -22.24 7.10
N ALA A 620 7.33 -23.04 7.04
CA ALA A 620 7.22 -24.48 6.84
C ALA A 620 6.44 -25.15 7.99
N GLU A 621 6.71 -24.76 9.24
CA GLU A 621 5.98 -25.27 10.41
C GLU A 621 4.48 -24.93 10.33
N VAL A 622 4.14 -23.68 9.99
CA VAL A 622 2.74 -23.24 9.80
C VAL A 622 2.03 -24.06 8.73
N LEU A 623 2.73 -24.37 7.64
CA LEU A 623 2.18 -25.11 6.50
C LEU A 623 2.26 -26.63 6.64
N GLY A 624 2.86 -27.16 7.71
CA GLY A 624 3.12 -28.59 7.86
C GLY A 624 4.09 -29.16 6.81
N ARG A 625 5.08 -28.38 6.37
CA ARG A 625 6.11 -28.74 5.38
C ARG A 625 7.47 -28.95 6.05
N ASP A 626 8.40 -29.61 5.36
CA ASP A 626 9.77 -29.78 5.86
C ASP A 626 10.57 -28.47 5.77
N GLY A 627 10.88 -27.90 6.92
CA GLY A 627 11.70 -26.69 7.08
C GLY A 627 13.15 -26.96 7.50
N ALA A 628 13.58 -28.22 7.67
CA ALA A 628 14.84 -28.56 8.33
C ALA A 628 16.07 -27.96 7.64
N ARG A 629 16.08 -27.94 6.29
CA ARG A 629 17.18 -27.33 5.51
C ARG A 629 17.31 -25.83 5.73
N PHE A 630 16.19 -25.13 5.95
CA PHE A 630 16.18 -23.70 6.17
C PHE A 630 16.55 -23.37 7.62
N ALA A 631 16.13 -24.20 8.58
CA ALA A 631 16.58 -24.09 9.96
C ALA A 631 18.10 -24.31 10.09
N ASP A 632 18.66 -25.31 9.39
CA ASP A 632 20.11 -25.54 9.32
C ASP A 632 20.86 -24.35 8.71
N LEU A 633 20.38 -23.86 7.56
CA LEU A 633 20.96 -22.69 6.89
C LEU A 633 20.93 -21.44 7.80
N ALA A 634 19.81 -21.20 8.49
CA ALA A 634 19.69 -20.09 9.42
C ALA A 634 20.68 -20.19 10.59
N ALA A 635 20.86 -21.39 11.15
CA ALA A 635 21.82 -21.64 12.23
C ALA A 635 23.26 -21.41 11.76
N ARG A 636 23.63 -21.95 10.58
CA ARG A 636 24.97 -21.76 9.99
C ARG A 636 25.26 -20.30 9.63
N ALA A 637 24.29 -19.60 9.05
CA ALA A 637 24.43 -18.17 8.74
C ALA A 637 24.57 -17.33 10.02
N THR A 638 23.84 -17.69 11.08
CA THR A 638 23.99 -17.06 12.41
C THR A 638 25.38 -17.27 12.99
N GLU A 639 25.92 -18.49 12.91
CA GLU A 639 27.29 -18.80 13.33
C GLU A 639 28.32 -18.05 12.50
N ARG A 640 28.13 -17.99 11.18
CA ARG A 640 29.02 -17.23 10.28
C ARG A 640 29.03 -15.75 10.62
N PHE A 641 27.85 -15.14 10.83
CA PHE A 641 27.74 -13.74 11.22
C PHE A 641 28.52 -13.47 12.53
N ARG A 642 28.35 -14.34 13.54
CA ARG A 642 29.11 -14.20 14.79
C ARG A 642 30.60 -14.34 14.59
N ALA A 643 31.05 -15.33 13.82
CA ALA A 643 32.46 -15.60 13.60
C ALA A 643 33.18 -14.45 12.88
N GLU A 644 32.52 -13.84 11.90
CA GLU A 644 33.09 -12.76 11.09
C GLU A 644 32.96 -11.39 11.77
N TYR A 645 31.77 -11.06 12.27
CA TYR A 645 31.42 -9.69 12.63
C TYR A 645 31.27 -9.44 14.13
N VAL A 646 31.39 -10.44 15.00
CA VAL A 646 31.12 -10.29 16.45
C VAL A 646 32.30 -10.78 17.29
N SER A 647 32.83 -9.90 18.14
CA SER A 647 33.85 -10.30 19.11
C SER A 647 33.29 -11.23 20.19
N PRO A 648 34.12 -11.96 20.95
CA PRO A 648 33.65 -12.84 22.02
C PRO A 648 32.75 -12.15 23.07
N ASN A 649 32.97 -10.86 23.35
CA ASN A 649 32.14 -10.09 24.30
C ASN A 649 30.89 -9.43 23.69
N GLY A 650 30.65 -9.55 22.38
CA GLY A 650 29.43 -9.01 21.74
C GLY A 650 29.59 -7.64 21.08
N ARG A 651 30.82 -7.17 20.85
CA ARG A 651 31.07 -5.97 20.03
C ARG A 651 30.96 -6.35 18.56
N VAL A 652 30.19 -5.58 17.80
CA VAL A 652 30.08 -5.76 16.35
C VAL A 652 31.26 -5.05 15.67
N ALA A 653 31.86 -5.68 14.66
CA ALA A 653 33.08 -5.23 13.98
C ALA A 653 32.93 -3.82 13.36
N TYR A 654 31.74 -3.52 12.85
CA TYR A 654 31.34 -2.20 12.38
C TYR A 654 30.44 -1.57 13.44
N PRO A 655 30.93 -0.64 14.27
CA PRO A 655 30.15 -0.06 15.37
C PRO A 655 29.17 1.01 14.86
N SER A 656 28.21 0.61 14.03
CA SER A 656 27.13 1.46 13.51
C SER A 656 25.80 1.09 14.16
N GLN A 657 24.82 2.01 14.13
CA GLN A 657 23.47 1.74 14.64
C GLN A 657 22.86 0.52 13.95
N THR A 658 22.99 0.44 12.62
CA THR A 658 22.48 -0.67 11.80
C THR A 658 23.10 -2.02 12.14
N ALA A 659 24.42 -2.12 12.27
CA ALA A 659 25.06 -3.41 12.52
C ALA A 659 24.65 -4.00 13.88
N TYR A 660 24.54 -3.16 14.91
CA TYR A 660 24.01 -3.58 16.21
C TYR A 660 22.51 -3.91 16.14
N ALA A 661 21.71 -3.09 15.46
CA ALA A 661 20.27 -3.33 15.35
C ALA A 661 19.96 -4.65 14.65
N LEU A 662 20.65 -4.96 13.54
CA LEU A 662 20.55 -6.26 12.86
C LEU A 662 20.97 -7.41 13.78
N ALA A 663 22.10 -7.29 14.46
CA ALA A 663 22.60 -8.35 15.34
C ALA A 663 21.64 -8.67 16.50
N LEU A 664 21.01 -7.63 17.07
CA LEU A 664 20.04 -7.74 18.16
C LEU A 664 18.69 -8.27 17.65
N GLU A 665 18.08 -7.64 16.65
CA GLU A 665 16.72 -7.97 16.25
C GLU A 665 16.62 -9.24 15.40
N PHE A 666 17.68 -9.63 14.69
CA PHE A 666 17.70 -10.90 13.95
C PHE A 666 18.22 -12.07 14.79
N ASP A 667 18.36 -11.88 16.10
CA ASP A 667 18.78 -12.91 17.06
C ASP A 667 20.09 -13.61 16.66
N LEU A 668 21.11 -12.82 16.34
CA LEU A 668 22.41 -13.32 15.90
C LEU A 668 23.38 -13.52 17.07
N LEU A 669 23.13 -12.86 18.19
CA LEU A 669 23.99 -12.81 19.36
C LEU A 669 23.57 -13.84 20.42
N THR A 670 24.53 -14.32 21.22
CA THR A 670 24.19 -15.09 22.43
C THR A 670 23.57 -14.19 23.50
N ALA A 671 22.88 -14.77 24.48
CA ALA A 671 22.23 -14.01 25.56
C ALA A 671 23.19 -13.01 26.27
N ASP A 672 24.42 -13.44 26.59
CA ASP A 672 25.42 -12.59 27.23
C ASP A 672 25.93 -11.46 26.31
N GLN A 673 26.08 -11.75 25.02
CA GLN A 673 26.51 -10.77 24.02
C GLN A 673 25.44 -9.69 23.79
N ARG A 674 24.15 -10.06 23.80
CA ARG A 674 23.02 -9.14 23.57
C ARG A 674 23.03 -7.96 24.53
N ALA A 675 23.22 -8.21 25.83
CA ALA A 675 23.23 -7.14 26.83
C ALA A 675 24.41 -6.17 26.65
N HIS A 676 25.59 -6.66 26.25
CA HIS A 676 26.71 -5.77 25.97
C HIS A 676 26.52 -5.00 24.66
N ALA A 677 26.06 -5.66 23.60
CA ALA A 677 25.75 -5.05 22.32
C ALA A 677 24.70 -3.93 22.45
N GLY A 678 23.67 -4.13 23.27
CA GLY A 678 22.67 -3.10 23.60
C GLY A 678 23.28 -1.83 24.18
N ARG A 679 24.11 -1.99 25.22
CA ARG A 679 24.84 -0.85 25.81
C ARG A 679 25.73 -0.14 24.80
N LEU A 680 26.42 -0.91 23.93
CA LEU A 680 27.27 -0.34 22.88
C LEU A 680 26.46 0.41 21.81
N LEU A 681 25.25 -0.07 21.47
CA LEU A 681 24.32 0.64 20.60
C LEU A 681 23.87 1.95 21.24
N ALA A 682 23.47 1.93 22.52
CA ALA A 682 23.09 3.15 23.23
C ALA A 682 24.24 4.15 23.33
N GLU A 683 25.46 3.69 23.62
CA GLU A 683 26.66 4.52 23.57
C GLU A 683 26.91 5.11 22.18
N GLN A 684 26.64 4.36 21.11
CA GLN A 684 26.80 4.85 19.74
C GLN A 684 25.78 5.94 19.41
N VAL A 685 24.50 5.72 19.74
CA VAL A 685 23.43 6.71 19.58
C VAL A 685 23.74 7.98 20.37
N LEU A 686 24.24 7.86 21.60
CA LEU A 686 24.66 9.00 22.41
C LEU A 686 25.84 9.76 21.78
N LYS A 687 26.85 9.06 21.23
CA LYS A 687 27.98 9.69 20.51
C LYS A 687 27.53 10.42 19.26
N ASP A 688 26.49 9.91 18.60
CA ASP A 688 25.85 10.55 17.45
C ASP A 688 24.91 11.70 17.90
N GLY A 689 24.85 12.04 19.19
CA GLY A 689 24.05 13.14 19.73
C GLY A 689 22.54 12.88 19.74
N PHE A 690 22.15 11.59 19.78
CA PHE A 690 20.78 11.09 19.56
C PHE A 690 20.26 11.32 18.13
N HIS A 691 21.14 11.55 17.16
CA HIS A 691 20.74 11.60 15.75
C HIS A 691 20.60 10.19 15.16
N ILE A 692 19.70 10.06 14.20
CA ILE A 692 19.57 8.81 13.45
C ILE A 692 20.80 8.61 12.57
N ALA A 693 21.35 7.41 12.64
CA ALA A 693 22.60 7.07 12.00
C ALA A 693 22.51 5.70 11.28
N SER A 694 21.34 5.47 10.67
CA SER A 694 20.98 4.27 9.94
C SER A 694 20.21 4.62 8.67
N GLY A 695 20.32 3.78 7.66
CA GLY A 695 19.55 3.84 6.42
C GLY A 695 18.29 2.99 6.46
N PHE A 696 17.82 2.58 5.28
CA PHE A 696 16.54 1.87 5.09
C PHE A 696 16.45 0.57 5.89
N LEU A 697 17.55 -0.18 6.05
CA LEU A 697 17.51 -1.51 6.65
C LEU A 697 17.79 -1.47 8.17
N GLY A 698 18.45 -0.43 8.67
CA GLY A 698 18.67 -0.23 10.11
C GLY A 698 17.57 0.56 10.82
N THR A 699 16.99 1.57 10.17
CA THR A 699 15.95 2.44 10.73
C THR A 699 14.72 1.69 11.28
N PRO A 700 14.13 0.69 10.58
CA PRO A 700 12.98 -0.05 11.12
C PRO A 700 13.31 -0.88 12.37
N LEU A 701 14.59 -1.05 12.71
CA LEU A 701 15.04 -1.95 13.78
C LEU A 701 15.65 -1.22 14.98
N VAL A 702 16.18 -0.01 14.82
CA VAL A 702 17.05 0.63 15.84
C VAL A 702 16.31 0.90 17.17
N THR A 703 15.05 1.31 17.12
CA THR A 703 14.24 1.56 18.32
C THR A 703 13.82 0.26 19.02
N ASP A 704 13.49 -0.78 18.25
CA ASP A 704 13.26 -2.13 18.78
C ASP A 704 14.54 -2.69 19.43
N ALA A 705 15.69 -2.55 18.77
CA ALA A 705 16.99 -3.01 19.27
C ALA A 705 17.37 -2.38 20.62
N LEU A 706 17.24 -1.06 20.72
CA LEU A 706 17.45 -0.34 21.99
C LEU A 706 16.46 -0.81 23.06
N THR A 707 15.17 -0.87 22.72
CA THR A 707 14.11 -1.27 23.65
C THR A 707 14.30 -2.69 24.18
N ASN A 708 14.57 -3.64 23.29
CA ASN A 708 14.69 -5.06 23.60
C ASN A 708 16.00 -5.38 24.33
N ALA A 709 17.02 -4.52 24.20
CA ALA A 709 18.26 -4.63 24.95
C ALA A 709 18.25 -3.89 26.30
N GLY A 710 17.15 -3.23 26.66
CA GLY A 710 16.98 -2.55 27.96
C GLY A 710 17.32 -1.06 27.96
N GLU A 711 17.58 -0.47 26.79
CA GLU A 711 18.01 0.92 26.59
C GLU A 711 16.84 1.82 26.16
N LEU A 712 15.68 1.67 26.83
CA LEU A 712 14.42 2.32 26.46
C LEU A 712 14.52 3.85 26.45
N ALA A 713 15.19 4.45 27.44
CA ALA A 713 15.36 5.90 27.51
C ALA A 713 16.04 6.43 26.24
N THR A 714 17.12 5.78 25.80
CA THR A 714 17.85 6.14 24.58
C THR A 714 17.00 6.01 23.32
N ALA A 715 16.08 5.02 23.26
CA ALA A 715 15.14 4.89 22.14
C ALA A 715 14.19 6.10 22.05
N TYR A 716 13.71 6.60 23.20
CA TYR A 716 12.88 7.81 23.25
C TYR A 716 13.67 9.08 22.93
N GLU A 717 14.91 9.22 23.41
CA GLU A 717 15.76 10.36 23.04
C GLU A 717 16.00 10.40 21.52
N LEU A 718 16.23 9.24 20.89
CA LEU A 718 16.38 9.13 19.44
C LEU A 718 15.08 9.50 18.69
N LEU A 719 13.91 9.07 19.18
CA LEU A 719 12.61 9.46 18.62
C LEU A 719 12.34 10.96 18.74
N LEU A 720 12.65 11.55 19.90
CA LEU A 720 12.32 12.93 20.26
C LEU A 720 13.36 13.96 19.80
N GLN A 721 14.46 13.53 19.18
CA GLN A 721 15.43 14.40 18.53
C GLN A 721 14.75 15.19 17.39
N ARG A 722 15.01 16.50 17.34
CA ARG A 722 14.42 17.46 16.40
C ARG A 722 15.42 18.09 15.44
N GLU A 723 16.72 17.90 15.71
CA GLU A 723 17.80 18.33 14.83
C GLU A 723 18.02 17.31 13.68
N ASN A 724 18.50 17.80 12.54
CA ASN A 724 18.85 16.95 11.40
C ASN A 724 20.13 16.16 11.69
N PRO A 725 20.18 14.82 11.50
CA PRO A 725 19.10 13.93 11.03
C PRO A 725 18.27 13.30 12.15
N SER A 726 16.93 13.35 12.00
CA SER A 726 15.96 12.71 12.90
C SER A 726 14.58 12.59 12.24
N TRP A 727 13.66 11.84 12.85
CA TRP A 727 12.27 11.78 12.37
C TRP A 727 11.48 13.08 12.60
N LEU A 728 11.76 13.82 13.69
CA LEU A 728 11.03 15.05 13.98
C LEU A 728 11.63 16.27 13.29
N TYR A 729 12.85 16.20 12.76
CA TYR A 729 13.40 17.29 11.95
C TYR A 729 12.50 17.65 10.75
N PRO A 730 12.06 16.72 9.88
CA PRO A 730 11.07 17.02 8.86
C PRO A 730 9.79 17.66 9.41
N VAL A 731 9.31 17.21 10.58
CA VAL A 731 8.12 17.76 11.24
C VAL A 731 8.33 19.23 11.62
N THR A 732 9.48 19.58 12.21
CA THR A 732 9.80 20.98 12.55
C THR A 732 9.97 21.87 11.31
N MET A 733 10.32 21.27 10.17
CA MET A 733 10.36 21.92 8.86
C MET A 733 9.00 22.00 8.14
N GLY A 734 7.91 21.53 8.78
CA GLY A 734 6.55 21.60 8.24
C GLY A 734 6.18 20.47 7.29
N ALA A 735 6.90 19.35 7.32
CA ALA A 735 6.56 18.15 6.57
C ALA A 735 5.18 17.60 6.94
N THR A 736 4.47 17.13 5.94
CA THR A 736 3.16 16.47 6.06
C THR A 736 3.18 15.02 5.56
N THR A 737 4.35 14.53 5.20
CA THR A 737 4.67 13.19 4.69
C THR A 737 6.08 12.83 5.14
N ILE A 738 6.44 11.55 5.07
CA ILE A 738 7.82 11.11 5.33
C ILE A 738 8.68 11.41 4.10
N TRP A 739 9.91 11.88 4.32
CA TRP A 739 10.85 12.20 3.26
C TRP A 739 11.75 11.01 2.92
N GLU A 740 12.26 10.97 1.69
CA GLU A 740 13.20 9.93 1.25
C GLU A 740 14.54 10.05 1.96
N ARG A 741 15.04 11.28 2.15
CA ARG A 741 16.27 11.57 2.89
C ARG A 741 15.93 12.23 4.21
N TRP A 742 16.77 11.97 5.21
CA TRP A 742 16.70 12.70 6.49
C TRP A 742 16.80 14.21 6.29
N ASP A 743 17.54 14.63 5.25
CA ASP A 743 17.83 16.00 4.89
C ASP A 743 17.31 16.37 3.49
N SER A 744 16.14 15.81 3.06
CA SER A 744 15.52 16.20 1.77
C SER A 744 15.35 17.71 1.66
N MET A 745 15.05 18.39 2.78
CA MET A 745 15.24 19.83 2.95
C MET A 745 16.39 20.08 3.94
N LEU A 746 17.31 20.95 3.57
CA LEU A 746 18.42 21.37 4.42
C LEU A 746 17.95 22.41 5.47
N PRO A 747 18.72 22.62 6.55
CA PRO A 747 18.30 23.53 7.63
C PRO A 747 18.08 24.99 7.20
N ASP A 748 18.63 25.40 6.05
CA ASP A 748 18.43 26.73 5.46
C ASP A 748 17.17 26.84 4.58
N GLY A 749 16.41 25.75 4.44
CA GLY A 749 15.19 25.67 3.62
C GLY A 749 15.44 25.35 2.14
N SER A 750 16.69 25.12 1.72
CA SER A 750 17.01 24.64 0.37
C SER A 750 16.76 23.14 0.24
N ILE A 751 16.45 22.68 -0.97
CA ILE A 751 16.28 21.27 -1.27
C ILE A 751 17.65 20.61 -1.34
N ASN A 752 17.77 19.36 -0.86
CA ASN A 752 18.99 18.58 -0.99
C ASN A 752 19.51 18.59 -2.44
N PRO A 753 20.79 18.86 -2.69
CA PRO A 753 21.32 18.99 -4.05
C PRO A 753 21.33 17.65 -4.83
N GLY A 754 21.16 16.51 -4.17
CA GLY A 754 21.04 15.21 -4.83
C GLY A 754 19.85 15.16 -5.80
N ASP A 755 20.05 14.58 -6.98
CA ASP A 755 18.99 14.40 -7.98
C ASP A 755 17.88 13.45 -7.51
N MET A 756 18.22 12.51 -6.64
CA MET A 756 17.27 11.61 -5.98
C MET A 756 16.87 12.20 -4.62
N THR A 757 15.85 13.07 -4.65
CA THR A 757 15.28 13.72 -3.45
C THR A 757 13.76 13.73 -3.55
N SER A 758 13.09 12.95 -2.70
CA SER A 758 11.62 12.92 -2.57
C SER A 758 11.19 13.43 -1.18
N PHE A 759 10.05 14.12 -1.14
CA PHE A 759 9.38 14.54 0.09
C PHE A 759 8.19 13.63 0.45
N ASN A 760 8.02 12.51 -0.24
CA ASN A 760 6.97 11.53 0.02
C ASN A 760 7.46 10.11 -0.25
N HIS A 761 8.03 9.49 0.78
CA HIS A 761 8.63 8.15 0.77
C HIS A 761 8.34 7.45 2.09
N TYR A 762 7.70 6.29 2.11
CA TYR A 762 7.24 5.70 3.38
C TYR A 762 8.31 4.95 4.19
N ALA A 763 9.49 4.66 3.63
CA ALA A 763 10.47 3.75 4.23
C ALA A 763 10.85 4.13 5.67
N PHE A 764 11.20 5.39 5.94
CA PHE A 764 11.54 5.85 7.30
C PHE A 764 10.32 6.00 8.22
N GLY A 765 9.10 5.91 7.66
CA GLY A 765 7.85 5.82 8.42
C GLY A 765 7.66 4.46 9.10
N ALA A 766 8.52 3.48 8.86
CA ALA A 766 8.48 2.17 9.50
C ALA A 766 8.53 2.22 11.04
N VAL A 767 9.04 3.32 11.62
CA VAL A 767 9.02 3.58 13.07
C VAL A 767 7.61 3.59 13.67
N ALA A 768 6.57 3.81 12.86
CA ALA A 768 5.19 3.81 13.32
C ALA A 768 4.79 2.48 13.97
N ASP A 769 5.26 1.34 13.46
CA ASP A 769 4.99 0.03 14.07
C ASP A 769 5.58 -0.08 15.49
N TRP A 770 6.72 0.57 15.77
CA TRP A 770 7.25 0.69 17.14
C TRP A 770 6.35 1.58 18.02
N LEU A 771 5.82 2.67 17.48
CA LEU A 771 4.82 3.50 18.19
C LEU A 771 3.59 2.66 18.58
N HIS A 772 3.10 1.81 17.67
CA HIS A 772 1.93 0.97 17.93
C HIS A 772 2.22 -0.11 18.97
N ARG A 773 3.30 -0.89 18.76
CA ARG A 773 3.61 -2.07 19.58
C ARG A 773 4.25 -1.77 20.93
N THR A 774 5.00 -0.68 21.03
CA THR A 774 5.85 -0.37 22.18
C THR A 774 5.35 0.84 22.95
N VAL A 775 5.11 1.97 22.26
CA VAL A 775 4.65 3.21 22.93
C VAL A 775 3.20 3.04 23.39
N ALA A 776 2.27 2.77 22.47
CA ALA A 776 0.89 2.44 22.84
C ALA A 776 0.78 1.05 23.46
N GLY A 777 1.57 0.08 22.97
CA GLY A 777 1.70 -1.24 23.55
C GLY A 777 0.86 -2.33 22.89
N LEU A 778 0.28 -2.11 21.71
CA LEU A 778 -0.65 -3.03 21.04
C LEU A 778 0.03 -3.84 19.94
N ALA A 779 0.15 -5.15 20.11
CA ALA A 779 0.77 -6.06 19.14
C ALA A 779 0.02 -7.41 19.06
N PRO A 780 0.16 -8.18 17.97
CA PRO A 780 -0.28 -9.57 17.96
C PRO A 780 0.68 -10.43 18.82
N ALA A 781 0.13 -11.22 19.75
CA ALA A 781 0.88 -12.30 20.42
C ALA A 781 0.80 -13.61 19.63
N GLU A 782 -0.30 -13.79 18.90
CA GLU A 782 -0.53 -14.87 17.93
C GLU A 782 -0.97 -14.27 16.59
N PRO A 783 -0.71 -14.94 15.45
CA PRO A 783 -1.13 -14.49 14.13
C PRO A 783 -2.61 -14.10 14.07
N GLY A 784 -2.91 -12.98 13.40
CA GLY A 784 -4.28 -12.48 13.26
C GLY A 784 -4.86 -11.85 14.53
N TYR A 785 -4.06 -11.59 15.57
CA TYR A 785 -4.50 -11.06 16.85
C TYR A 785 -5.50 -11.98 17.59
N ARG A 786 -5.51 -13.29 17.33
CA ARG A 786 -6.30 -14.27 18.12
C ARG A 786 -5.95 -14.17 19.61
N ARG A 787 -4.67 -13.92 19.87
CA ARG A 787 -4.17 -13.45 21.15
C ARG A 787 -3.42 -12.14 20.96
N LEU A 788 -3.78 -11.14 21.74
CA LEU A 788 -3.17 -9.82 21.75
C LEU A 788 -2.03 -9.79 22.78
N ARG A 789 -1.00 -9.01 22.49
CA ARG A 789 0.01 -8.57 23.45
C ARG A 789 -0.25 -7.10 23.76
N VAL A 790 -0.43 -6.78 25.03
CA VAL A 790 -0.63 -5.43 25.54
C VAL A 790 0.51 -5.11 26.50
N ALA A 791 1.53 -4.41 26.00
CA ALA A 791 2.77 -4.17 26.73
C ALA A 791 3.28 -2.74 26.52
N PRO A 792 2.58 -1.71 27.03
CA PRO A 792 3.01 -0.32 26.90
C PRO A 792 4.35 -0.12 27.64
N ARG A 793 5.23 0.68 27.04
CA ARG A 793 6.51 1.06 27.64
C ARG A 793 6.65 2.58 27.65
N PRO A 794 6.04 3.28 28.62
CA PRO A 794 6.23 4.72 28.78
C PRO A 794 7.70 5.07 28.94
N GLY A 795 8.13 6.14 28.28
CA GLY A 795 9.49 6.65 28.37
C GLY A 795 9.52 8.16 28.57
N PRO A 796 10.74 8.73 28.69
CA PRO A 796 10.93 10.17 28.81
C PRO A 796 10.16 10.96 27.75
N GLY A 797 9.50 12.05 28.15
CA GLY A 797 8.81 12.97 27.25
C GLY A 797 7.38 12.58 26.83
N ILE A 798 6.95 11.32 27.03
CA ILE A 798 5.60 10.86 26.68
C ILE A 798 4.81 10.48 27.93
N THR A 799 3.70 11.19 28.18
CA THR A 799 2.83 11.01 29.34
C THR A 799 1.49 10.35 29.00
N SER A 800 1.15 10.22 27.73
CA SER A 800 0.00 9.41 27.30
C SER A 800 0.21 8.85 25.91
N ALA A 801 -0.38 7.68 25.62
CA ALA A 801 -0.50 7.15 24.28
C ALA A 801 -1.75 6.28 24.12
N ALA A 802 -2.28 6.22 22.90
CA ALA A 802 -3.40 5.39 22.51
C ALA A 802 -3.18 4.79 21.13
N ALA A 803 -3.69 3.57 20.92
CA ALA A 803 -3.78 2.95 19.61
C ALA A 803 -5.07 2.14 19.49
N THR A 804 -5.66 2.15 18.30
CA THR A 804 -6.79 1.27 17.94
C THR A 804 -6.41 0.45 16.71
N HIS A 805 -6.89 -0.80 16.65
CA HIS A 805 -6.70 -1.67 15.51
C HIS A 805 -7.93 -2.54 15.24
N GLU A 806 -8.46 -2.50 14.02
CA GLU A 806 -9.52 -3.36 13.52
C GLU A 806 -8.93 -4.73 13.13
N THR A 807 -8.86 -5.64 14.11
CA THR A 807 -8.39 -7.01 13.91
C THR A 807 -9.40 -7.83 13.10
N PRO A 808 -9.02 -9.01 12.59
CA PRO A 808 -9.97 -9.98 12.03
C PRO A 808 -11.12 -10.39 12.97
N TYR A 809 -10.99 -10.12 14.28
CA TYR A 809 -11.97 -10.44 15.31
C TYR A 809 -12.74 -9.21 15.81
N GLY A 810 -12.47 -8.01 15.26
CA GLY A 810 -13.05 -6.73 15.68
C GLY A 810 -12.04 -5.78 16.33
N THR A 811 -12.55 -4.67 16.87
CA THR A 811 -11.71 -3.58 17.40
C THR A 811 -10.94 -4.01 18.66
N ALA A 812 -9.62 -3.92 18.58
CA ALA A 812 -8.71 -3.88 19.72
C ALA A 812 -8.30 -2.44 19.98
N ALA A 813 -8.28 -2.01 21.25
CA ALA A 813 -7.88 -0.65 21.60
C ALA A 813 -7.12 -0.63 22.92
N VAL A 814 -6.04 0.16 22.98
CA VAL A 814 -5.31 0.45 24.21
C VAL A 814 -5.15 1.95 24.34
N SER A 815 -5.31 2.47 25.55
CA SER A 815 -4.91 3.84 25.88
C SER A 815 -4.36 3.89 27.29
N TRP A 816 -3.33 4.68 27.52
CA TRP A 816 -2.79 4.90 28.85
C TRP A 816 -2.41 6.35 29.09
N THR A 817 -2.46 6.76 30.35
CA THR A 817 -2.03 8.08 30.84
C THR A 817 -1.17 7.93 32.10
N LEU A 818 -0.19 8.82 32.26
CA LEU A 818 0.65 8.95 33.44
C LEU A 818 0.29 10.21 34.24
N ASP A 819 -0.03 10.03 35.52
CA ASP A 819 -0.06 11.10 36.53
C ASP A 819 1.07 10.87 37.54
N GLY A 820 2.19 11.59 37.37
CA GLY A 820 3.43 11.30 38.09
C GLY A 820 3.94 9.89 37.76
N ALA A 821 3.91 8.99 38.75
CA ALA A 821 4.31 7.59 38.60
C ALA A 821 3.11 6.64 38.43
N GLU A 822 1.88 7.14 38.50
CA GLU A 822 0.67 6.32 38.36
C GLU A 822 0.27 6.22 36.88
N LEU A 823 0.32 5.00 36.34
CA LEU A 823 -0.17 4.65 35.01
C LEU A 823 -1.59 4.12 35.13
N THR A 824 -2.51 4.75 34.40
CA THR A 824 -3.87 4.22 34.16
C THR A 824 -3.97 3.77 32.71
N LEU A 825 -4.35 2.51 32.49
CA LEU A 825 -4.52 1.90 31.18
C LEU A 825 -5.93 1.37 31.01
N GLU A 826 -6.55 1.72 29.88
CA GLU A 826 -7.81 1.18 29.39
C GLU A 826 -7.54 0.28 28.18
N LEU A 827 -8.16 -0.90 28.16
CA LEU A 827 -7.99 -1.92 27.14
C LEU A 827 -9.35 -2.45 26.68
N THR A 828 -9.55 -2.53 25.37
CA THR A 828 -10.63 -3.28 24.73
C THR A 828 -10.06 -4.49 24.01
N VAL A 829 -10.52 -5.67 24.41
CA VAL A 829 -10.17 -6.96 23.79
C VAL A 829 -11.39 -7.47 23.01
N PRO A 830 -11.30 -7.69 21.69
CA PRO A 830 -12.45 -8.08 20.88
C PRO A 830 -13.01 -9.47 21.27
N PRO A 831 -14.31 -9.74 21.05
CA PRO A 831 -14.91 -11.05 21.26
C PRO A 831 -14.11 -12.18 20.57
N ASN A 832 -14.14 -13.37 21.17
CA ASN A 832 -13.42 -14.56 20.68
C ASN A 832 -11.89 -14.49 20.77
N THR A 833 -11.33 -13.43 21.35
CA THR A 833 -9.87 -13.28 21.55
C THR A 833 -9.49 -13.20 23.03
N THR A 834 -8.19 -13.14 23.29
CA THR A 834 -7.63 -12.89 24.63
C THR A 834 -6.45 -11.94 24.54
N ALA A 835 -6.07 -11.31 25.65
CA ALA A 835 -4.85 -10.53 25.72
C ALA A 835 -3.93 -10.99 26.85
N GLU A 836 -2.62 -10.96 26.58
CA GLU A 836 -1.58 -10.95 27.60
C GLU A 836 -1.18 -9.51 27.89
N VAL A 837 -1.42 -9.06 29.12
CA VAL A 837 -1.14 -7.70 29.58
C VAL A 837 0.12 -7.70 30.44
N SER A 838 1.16 -6.99 29.99
CA SER A 838 2.44 -6.82 30.70
C SER A 838 2.65 -5.34 31.02
N LEU A 839 2.39 -4.95 32.25
CA LEU A 839 2.56 -3.57 32.70
C LEU A 839 4.01 -3.30 33.15
N PRO A 840 4.51 -2.05 33.02
CA PRO A 840 5.89 -1.70 33.34
C PRO A 840 6.11 -1.43 34.85
N ASP A 841 5.49 -2.23 35.71
CA ASP A 841 5.61 -2.19 37.18
C ASP A 841 6.45 -3.37 37.72
N GLY A 842 6.96 -4.23 36.84
CA GLY A 842 7.72 -5.44 37.20
C GLY A 842 6.84 -6.62 37.65
N SER A 843 5.51 -6.49 37.59
CA SER A 843 4.60 -7.60 37.85
C SER A 843 4.62 -8.64 36.73
N ALA A 844 4.19 -9.88 37.05
CA ALA A 844 4.06 -10.91 36.04
C ALA A 844 2.91 -10.58 35.06
N PRO A 845 3.03 -10.94 33.76
CA PRO A 845 1.96 -10.72 32.79
C PRO A 845 0.63 -11.37 33.22
N VAL A 846 -0.48 -10.67 32.96
CA VAL A 846 -1.84 -11.10 33.30
C VAL A 846 -2.58 -11.50 32.02
N GLN A 847 -3.28 -12.64 32.05
CA GLN A 847 -4.17 -13.02 30.95
C GLN A 847 -5.56 -12.43 31.20
N VAL A 848 -6.12 -11.78 30.20
CA VAL A 848 -7.50 -11.30 30.22
C VAL A 848 -8.28 -11.82 29.01
N ALA A 849 -9.57 -12.03 29.22
CA ALA A 849 -10.48 -12.45 28.15
C ALA A 849 -11.01 -11.25 27.36
N ALA A 850 -11.84 -11.49 26.35
CA ALA A 850 -12.59 -10.44 25.65
C ALA A 850 -13.34 -9.51 26.63
N GLY A 851 -13.54 -8.26 26.25
CA GLY A 851 -14.21 -7.23 27.06
C GLY A 851 -13.36 -5.99 27.30
N ARG A 852 -13.82 -5.14 28.22
CA ARG A 852 -13.13 -3.91 28.60
C ARG A 852 -12.43 -4.10 29.95
N HIS A 853 -11.17 -3.68 30.02
CA HIS A 853 -10.32 -3.84 31.20
C HIS A 853 -9.65 -2.53 31.54
N SER A 854 -9.53 -2.24 32.84
CA SER A 854 -8.83 -1.06 33.35
C SER A 854 -7.76 -1.49 34.36
N PHE A 855 -6.59 -0.89 34.28
CA PHE A 855 -5.47 -1.16 35.16
C PHE A 855 -4.85 0.14 35.66
N THR A 856 -4.69 0.26 36.97
CA THR A 856 -3.92 1.34 37.60
C THR A 856 -2.72 0.75 38.31
N ARG A 857 -1.52 1.22 37.97
CA ARG A 857 -0.25 0.76 38.58
C ARG A 857 0.71 1.91 38.79
N THR A 858 1.49 1.82 39.86
CA THR A 858 2.69 2.66 39.99
C THR A 858 3.81 2.06 39.15
N VAL A 859 4.37 2.82 38.23
CA VAL A 859 5.40 2.39 37.29
C VAL A 859 6.65 3.26 37.45
N THR A 860 7.80 2.72 37.06
CA THR A 860 9.04 3.50 36.97
C THR A 860 9.30 3.85 35.52
N VAL A 861 9.15 5.12 35.17
CA VAL A 861 9.58 5.63 33.87
C VAL A 861 11.10 5.82 33.92
N PRO A 862 11.87 5.30 32.94
CA PRO A 862 13.30 5.57 32.85
C PRO A 862 13.58 7.08 32.88
N ALA A 863 14.67 7.50 33.54
CA ALA A 863 15.09 8.89 33.48
C ALA A 863 15.60 9.24 32.07
N PRO A 864 15.48 10.52 31.64
CA PRO A 864 16.13 11.01 30.42
C PRO A 864 17.63 10.70 30.42
N VAL A 865 18.21 10.49 29.24
CA VAL A 865 19.66 10.24 29.13
C VAL A 865 20.38 11.58 29.08
N GLU A 866 21.21 11.86 30.08
CA GLU A 866 21.99 13.11 30.10
C GLU A 866 23.04 13.10 28.97
N LYS A 867 23.02 14.12 28.10
CA LYS A 867 24.12 14.37 27.17
C LYS A 867 25.38 14.69 28.00
N PRO A 868 26.48 13.93 27.87
CA PRO A 868 27.70 14.26 28.57
C PRO A 868 28.16 15.66 28.12
N ALA A 869 28.57 16.49 29.09
CA ALA A 869 29.14 17.80 28.79
C ALA A 869 30.31 17.61 27.81
N LEU A 870 30.26 18.33 26.67
CA LEU A 870 31.35 18.29 25.70
C LEU A 870 32.63 18.74 26.40
N PHE A 871 33.70 17.95 26.26
CA PHE A 871 35.00 18.27 26.85
C PHE A 871 35.58 19.59 26.30
N PHE A 872 35.13 19.98 25.11
CA PHE A 872 35.25 21.31 24.53
C PHE A 872 33.84 21.81 24.21
N ASP A 873 33.32 22.75 24.99
CA ASP A 873 32.15 23.53 24.61
C ASP A 873 32.64 24.66 23.66
N PRO A 874 32.37 24.58 22.36
CA PRO A 874 32.81 25.61 21.41
C PRO A 874 32.16 26.97 21.68
N ASP A 875 31.06 27.02 22.45
CA ASP A 875 30.37 28.25 22.84
C ASP A 875 30.83 28.80 24.19
N ALA A 876 31.65 28.07 24.96
CA ALA A 876 32.24 28.56 26.21
C ALA A 876 33.33 29.65 26.00
N HIS A 877 33.57 30.05 24.76
CA HIS A 877 34.51 31.11 24.39
C HIS A 877 33.89 32.27 23.58
N GLN A 878 32.55 32.42 23.59
CA GLN A 878 31.92 33.66 23.11
C GLN A 878 31.52 34.60 24.25
#